data_AF-A0A8C9QY49-F1
#
_entry.id   AF-A0A8C9QY49-F1
#
_cell.length_a   1.000
_cell.length_b   1.000
_cell.length_c   1.000
_cell.angle_alpha   90.00
_cell.angle_beta   90.00
_cell.angle_gamma   90.00
#
_symmetry.space_group_name_H-M   'P 1'
#
loop_
_entity.id
_entity.type
_entity.pdbx_description
1 polymer ?
#
loop_
_entity_poly.entity_id
_entity_poly.type
_entity_poly.pdbx_seq_one_letter_code
_entity_poly.pdbx_strand_id
1 'polypeptide(L)'
;VGKDALSALHRAPSRQCRQEIADVVCQHQEGRLMPESFPQFCPQQHGKHPPGPHSSLEYLPAKADDPVRVAYMLVVHGRAIRQLKRLIKAIYHQDHFYYIHVDKRSDYLHREVFRITELYPNVRVTPWRMVTIWGGASLLKAYLRSMEDLLSMQDWHWDYFINLSATDFPTRTNEELVAFLSKHRDKNFLKSHGRENARFIKKQGLDRLFHECDSHMWRLGDRTIPEGLEVSGGSDWFSLTHRFVEYVIHSQDLLVSGLKKFYGYTLLPAESFFHTVLGNSHMCDTLVDNNLRVTNWNRKLGCKCQYKHIVDWCGCSPNDFKPTDLIRIQQLTRPTFFARKFESIVNQEAIDILDVHLYGHYPPGTPALKAYWENLFEQEDGLSTLSDVALTSYLSFFRLGVRSLEETHNGDGSCRYEPIGYPVSVHLYFYDDRFQGYLVRQEAQNARTQAREVLEVWALPQATLQLESNLREFERLKHLEVGAQWDPKERIFRNFGGILGPLDEPVAVQKWARGPNLTATIVWIDPAHVVAASYDISVDVEAEFTQYKPPLQHPLRPGTWTVRVLRLWERVAEIQFLVTPLAFKGGQALQKEEDSWLHAGPPGNLYMDQGFEQLNQVLKLSAGPQALELAQRNSQLVGRLLEDWVDRSIRAFWLTGDMCTTASSLCPSLGPCYKSTWSPLSPDPKSELGPVKSDGRIR
;
A
#
# COMPACT_ATOMS: atom_id res chain seq x y z
N VAL A 1 28.81 15.03 -21.36
CA VAL A 1 27.86 14.35 -20.44
C VAL A 1 26.65 15.26 -20.25
N GLY A 2 25.43 14.74 -20.38
CA GLY A 2 24.20 15.53 -20.25
C GLY A 2 23.89 15.95 -18.80
N LYS A 3 23.06 16.98 -18.61
CA LYS A 3 22.66 17.48 -17.27
C LYS A 3 21.98 16.39 -16.41
N ASP A 4 21.19 15.53 -17.04
CA ASP A 4 20.47 14.43 -16.39
C ASP A 4 21.43 13.41 -15.78
N ALA A 5 22.39 12.90 -16.56
CA ALA A 5 23.43 11.99 -16.09
C ALA A 5 24.27 12.58 -14.94
N LEU A 6 24.66 13.86 -15.00
CA LEU A 6 25.39 14.52 -13.90
C LEU A 6 24.55 14.61 -12.62
N SER A 7 23.26 14.94 -12.74
CA SER A 7 22.32 14.94 -11.61
C SER A 7 22.15 13.54 -11.00
N ALA A 8 22.05 12.51 -11.83
CA ALA A 8 21.96 11.13 -11.37
C ALA A 8 23.23 10.69 -10.63
N LEU A 9 24.42 10.96 -11.18
CA LEU A 9 25.71 10.67 -10.55
C LEU A 9 25.88 11.35 -9.19
N HIS A 10 25.40 12.58 -9.04
CA HIS A 10 25.47 13.33 -7.78
C HIS A 10 24.53 12.77 -6.71
N ARG A 11 23.35 12.31 -7.10
CA ARG A 11 22.31 11.80 -6.19
C ARG A 11 22.45 10.31 -5.85
N ALA A 12 23.06 9.51 -6.74
CA ALA A 12 23.22 8.08 -6.54
C ALA A 12 24.09 7.79 -5.29
N PRO A 13 23.60 7.00 -4.32
CA PRO A 13 24.28 6.84 -3.04
C PRO A 13 25.48 5.87 -3.13
N SER A 14 25.35 4.75 -3.85
CA SER A 14 26.42 3.76 -3.93
C SER A 14 27.45 4.07 -5.01
N ARG A 15 28.71 3.67 -4.79
CA ARG A 15 29.77 3.76 -5.80
C ARG A 15 29.49 2.88 -7.01
N GLN A 16 28.86 1.72 -6.78
CA GLN A 16 28.48 0.79 -7.84
C GLN A 16 27.47 1.42 -8.79
N CYS A 17 26.37 1.98 -8.27
CA CYS A 17 25.34 2.64 -9.09
C CYS A 17 25.92 3.84 -9.86
N ARG A 18 26.83 4.62 -9.25
CA ARG A 18 27.56 5.68 -9.98
C ARG A 18 28.40 5.15 -11.15
N GLN A 19 29.08 4.02 -10.97
CA GLN A 19 29.85 3.39 -12.04
C GLN A 19 28.94 2.89 -13.16
N GLU A 20 27.86 2.18 -12.81
CA GLU A 20 26.88 1.68 -13.78
C GLU A 20 26.25 2.83 -14.59
N ILE A 21 25.88 3.93 -13.94
CA ILE A 21 25.37 5.13 -14.62
C ILE A 21 26.40 5.66 -15.62
N ALA A 22 27.67 5.78 -15.23
CA ALA A 22 28.72 6.26 -16.11
C ALA A 22 28.92 5.34 -17.33
N ASP A 23 28.96 4.02 -17.09
CA ASP A 23 29.14 3.02 -18.15
C ASP A 23 28.00 3.04 -19.16
N VAL A 24 26.76 3.11 -18.69
CA VAL A 24 25.56 3.17 -19.54
C VAL A 24 25.56 4.44 -20.39
N VAL A 25 25.90 5.59 -19.80
CA VAL A 25 25.98 6.86 -20.53
C VAL A 25 27.08 6.82 -21.59
N CYS A 26 28.27 6.32 -21.26
CA CYS A 26 29.38 6.19 -22.22
C CYS A 26 29.00 5.27 -23.39
N GLN A 27 28.45 4.08 -23.10
CA GLN A 27 28.02 3.14 -24.14
C GLN A 27 26.94 3.73 -25.05
N HIS A 28 26.02 4.53 -24.49
CA HIS A 28 24.99 5.22 -25.28
C HIS A 28 25.59 6.28 -26.20
N GLN A 29 26.54 7.07 -25.69
CA GLN A 29 27.23 8.11 -26.47
C GLN A 29 28.06 7.55 -27.63
N GLU A 30 28.58 6.33 -27.48
CA GLU A 30 29.33 5.62 -28.51
C GLU A 30 28.44 4.83 -29.47
N GLY A 31 27.10 4.88 -29.33
CA GLY A 31 26.16 4.12 -30.16
C GLY A 31 26.20 2.59 -29.92
N ARG A 32 26.80 2.13 -28.82
CA ARG A 32 26.98 0.70 -28.49
C ARG A 32 25.85 0.12 -27.64
N LEU A 33 25.00 0.98 -27.07
CA LEU A 33 23.98 0.56 -26.11
C LEU A 33 22.76 -0.06 -26.79
N MET A 34 22.27 0.43 -27.93
CA MET A 34 21.03 -0.03 -28.55
C MET A 34 21.17 -0.27 -30.05
N PRO A 35 20.35 -1.15 -30.66
CA PRO A 35 20.30 -1.27 -32.11
C PRO A 35 19.81 0.03 -32.76
N GLU A 36 20.39 0.40 -33.90
CA GLU A 36 20.00 1.61 -34.66
C GLU A 36 18.69 1.42 -35.43
N SER A 37 18.43 0.20 -35.90
CA SER A 37 17.24 -0.18 -36.67
C SER A 37 16.67 -1.51 -36.23
N PHE A 38 15.36 -1.67 -36.38
CA PHE A 38 14.64 -2.92 -36.09
C PHE A 38 13.97 -3.49 -37.35
N PRO A 39 13.95 -4.83 -37.52
CA PRO A 39 13.17 -5.44 -38.57
C PRO A 39 11.66 -5.34 -38.28
N GLN A 40 10.86 -5.20 -39.34
CA GLN A 40 9.41 -5.27 -39.29
C GLN A 40 8.96 -6.62 -39.88
N PHE A 41 8.48 -7.54 -39.03
CA PHE A 41 8.00 -8.85 -39.49
C PHE A 41 6.49 -8.92 -39.69
N CYS A 42 5.74 -7.90 -39.24
CA CYS A 42 4.30 -7.87 -39.45
C CYS A 42 3.97 -7.61 -40.94
N PRO A 43 3.19 -8.48 -41.61
CA PRO A 43 2.85 -8.30 -43.03
C PRO A 43 1.78 -7.22 -43.27
N GLN A 44 1.08 -6.76 -42.24
CA GLN A 44 0.01 -5.77 -42.37
C GLN A 44 0.60 -4.34 -42.42
N GLN A 45 0.30 -3.59 -43.48
CA GLN A 45 0.59 -2.16 -43.53
C GLN A 45 -0.39 -1.37 -42.65
N HIS A 46 0.15 -0.71 -41.64
CA HIS A 46 -0.42 0.40 -40.87
C HIS A 46 -1.88 0.29 -40.35
N GLY A 47 -2.01 0.14 -39.03
CA GLY A 47 -2.99 0.91 -38.26
C GLY A 47 -4.46 0.46 -38.26
N LYS A 48 -4.80 -0.70 -38.82
CA LYS A 48 -6.15 -1.28 -38.70
C LYS A 48 -6.07 -2.73 -38.24
N HIS A 49 -5.86 -2.93 -36.93
CA HIS A 49 -6.20 -4.21 -36.33
C HIS A 49 -7.72 -4.40 -36.47
N PRO A 50 -8.19 -5.59 -36.87
CA PRO A 50 -9.63 -5.86 -36.95
C PRO A 50 -10.27 -5.55 -35.60
N PRO A 51 -11.51 -5.01 -35.57
CA PRO A 51 -12.22 -4.79 -34.32
C PRO A 51 -12.20 -6.10 -33.53
N GLY A 52 -11.74 -6.03 -32.28
CA GLY A 52 -11.68 -7.19 -31.39
C GLY A 52 -13.04 -7.88 -31.30
N PRO A 53 -13.11 -9.16 -30.89
CA PRO A 53 -14.35 -9.92 -30.88
C PRO A 53 -15.45 -9.14 -30.14
N HIS A 54 -16.46 -8.68 -30.89
CA HIS A 54 -17.72 -8.17 -30.37
C HIS A 54 -18.63 -9.29 -29.88
N SER A 55 -18.09 -10.49 -29.64
CA SER A 55 -18.90 -11.62 -29.20
C SER A 55 -19.52 -11.27 -27.86
N SER A 56 -20.84 -11.08 -27.84
CA SER A 56 -21.58 -11.01 -26.60
C SER A 56 -21.30 -12.29 -25.80
N LEU A 57 -21.06 -12.11 -24.51
CA LEU A 57 -20.86 -13.21 -23.56
C LEU A 57 -22.07 -14.18 -23.57
N GLU A 58 -23.23 -13.71 -24.05
CA GLU A 58 -24.47 -14.47 -24.24
C GLU A 58 -24.36 -15.67 -25.19
N TYR A 59 -23.34 -15.72 -26.06
CA TYR A 59 -23.11 -16.85 -26.99
C TYR A 59 -21.88 -17.71 -26.63
N LEU A 60 -21.46 -17.69 -25.36
CA LEU A 60 -20.43 -18.62 -24.88
C LEU A 60 -21.10 -19.96 -24.49
N PRO A 61 -20.56 -21.10 -24.93
CA PRO A 61 -21.07 -22.39 -24.49
C PRO A 61 -20.83 -22.56 -22.98
N ALA A 62 -21.75 -23.22 -22.29
CA ALA A 62 -21.65 -23.45 -20.85
C ALA A 62 -20.43 -24.32 -20.45
N LYS A 63 -19.91 -25.12 -21.39
CA LYS A 63 -18.67 -25.90 -21.25
C LYS A 63 -17.90 -25.85 -22.57
N ALA A 64 -16.58 -25.68 -22.49
CA ALA A 64 -15.69 -25.83 -23.64
C ALA A 64 -15.30 -27.31 -23.80
N ASP A 65 -15.28 -27.82 -25.03
CA ASP A 65 -14.88 -29.21 -25.32
C ASP A 65 -13.39 -29.47 -25.01
N ASP A 66 -12.56 -28.43 -25.19
CA ASP A 66 -11.12 -28.42 -24.86
C ASP A 66 -10.81 -27.17 -24.00
N PRO A 67 -11.01 -27.23 -22.67
CA PRO A 67 -10.85 -26.08 -21.80
C PRO A 67 -9.39 -25.65 -21.67
N VAL A 68 -9.14 -24.35 -21.75
CA VAL A 68 -7.80 -23.79 -21.48
C VAL A 68 -7.42 -23.92 -20.01
N ARG A 69 -6.11 -24.11 -19.78
CA ARG A 69 -5.49 -23.99 -18.47
C ARG A 69 -4.70 -22.71 -18.37
N VAL A 70 -4.86 -21.99 -17.26
CA VAL A 70 -4.25 -20.68 -17.05
C VAL A 70 -3.07 -20.78 -16.10
N ALA A 71 -1.93 -20.21 -16.48
CA ALA A 71 -0.83 -19.87 -15.59
C ALA A 71 -1.02 -18.42 -15.08
N TYR A 72 -1.46 -18.28 -13.84
CA TYR A 72 -1.55 -17.01 -13.15
C TYR A 72 -0.19 -16.61 -12.58
N MET A 73 0.36 -15.52 -13.09
CA MET A 73 1.56 -14.90 -12.54
C MET A 73 1.17 -13.79 -11.54
N LEU A 74 1.25 -14.09 -10.25
CA LEU A 74 0.94 -13.15 -9.18
C LEU A 74 2.21 -12.39 -8.78
N VAL A 75 2.26 -11.08 -9.05
CA VAL A 75 3.38 -10.22 -8.62
C VAL A 75 2.90 -9.37 -7.43
N VAL A 76 3.37 -9.71 -6.23
CA VAL A 76 2.81 -9.20 -4.97
C VAL A 76 3.87 -8.57 -4.07
N HIS A 77 3.44 -7.60 -3.25
CA HIS A 77 4.27 -6.91 -2.27
C HIS A 77 3.37 -6.36 -1.14
N GLY A 78 4.00 -5.87 -0.06
CA GLY A 78 3.29 -5.27 1.07
C GLY A 78 2.90 -6.30 2.13
N ARG A 79 1.78 -6.06 2.82
CA ARG A 79 1.36 -6.83 4.02
C ARG A 79 0.00 -7.53 3.89
N ALA A 80 -0.76 -7.27 2.83
CA ALA A 80 -2.16 -7.68 2.66
C ALA A 80 -2.35 -9.17 2.33
N ILE A 81 -1.75 -10.08 3.11
CA ILE A 81 -1.82 -11.54 2.88
C ILE A 81 -3.26 -12.06 2.89
N ARG A 82 -4.13 -11.56 3.78
CA ARG A 82 -5.52 -12.04 3.87
C ARG A 82 -6.32 -11.70 2.62
N GLN A 83 -6.08 -10.51 2.06
CA GLN A 83 -6.66 -10.13 0.77
C GLN A 83 -6.10 -10.98 -0.38
N LEU A 84 -4.79 -11.26 -0.38
CA LEU A 84 -4.19 -12.16 -1.38
C LEU A 84 -4.78 -13.58 -1.30
N LYS A 85 -4.95 -14.14 -0.09
CA LYS A 85 -5.61 -15.45 0.11
C LYS A 85 -7.05 -15.40 -0.41
N ARG A 86 -7.78 -14.32 -0.17
CA ARG A 86 -9.15 -14.14 -0.71
C ARG A 86 -9.17 -14.09 -2.24
N LEU A 87 -8.23 -13.37 -2.86
CA LEU A 87 -8.05 -13.38 -4.32
C LEU A 87 -7.78 -14.80 -4.83
N ILE A 88 -6.79 -15.50 -4.26
CA ILE A 88 -6.46 -16.88 -4.63
C ILE A 88 -7.69 -17.77 -4.50
N LYS A 89 -8.42 -17.67 -3.39
CA LYS A 89 -9.66 -18.42 -3.15
C LYS A 89 -10.68 -18.22 -4.27
N ALA A 90 -10.87 -16.98 -4.73
CA ALA A 90 -11.77 -16.64 -5.82
C ALA A 90 -11.28 -17.16 -7.19
N ILE A 91 -9.98 -17.15 -7.48
CA ILE A 91 -9.46 -17.56 -8.81
C ILE A 91 -9.01 -19.02 -8.88
N TYR A 92 -8.94 -19.74 -7.75
CA TYR A 92 -8.38 -21.08 -7.66
C TYR A 92 -9.22 -22.13 -8.39
N HIS A 93 -8.61 -22.90 -9.28
CA HIS A 93 -9.13 -24.16 -9.79
C HIS A 93 -7.98 -25.15 -9.87
N GLN A 94 -8.23 -26.44 -9.62
CA GLN A 94 -7.19 -27.48 -9.61
C GLN A 94 -6.46 -27.66 -10.95
N ASP A 95 -7.10 -27.29 -12.06
CA ASP A 95 -6.54 -27.41 -13.41
C ASP A 95 -5.67 -26.23 -13.84
N HIS A 96 -5.69 -25.13 -13.08
CA HIS A 96 -4.88 -23.94 -13.34
C HIS A 96 -3.60 -23.97 -12.52
N PHE A 97 -2.69 -23.05 -12.80
CA PHE A 97 -1.39 -22.95 -12.15
C PHE A 97 -1.17 -21.55 -11.60
N TYR A 98 -0.55 -21.45 -10.43
CA TYR A 98 -0.33 -20.19 -9.73
C TYR A 98 1.15 -20.02 -9.42
N TYR A 99 1.82 -19.11 -10.13
CA TYR A 99 3.22 -18.80 -9.91
C TYR A 99 3.35 -17.43 -9.25
N ILE A 100 3.92 -17.38 -8.05
CA ILE A 100 3.85 -16.20 -7.19
C ILE A 100 5.25 -15.62 -7.01
N HIS A 101 5.45 -14.39 -7.46
CA HIS A 101 6.62 -13.57 -7.15
C HIS A 101 6.27 -12.64 -5.99
N VAL A 102 7.10 -12.68 -4.95
CA VAL A 102 7.01 -11.75 -3.81
C VAL A 102 8.22 -10.83 -3.82
N ASP A 103 7.97 -9.51 -3.84
CA ASP A 103 9.02 -8.48 -3.82
C ASP A 103 10.05 -8.78 -2.70
N LYS A 104 11.34 -8.59 -3.03
CA LYS A 104 12.46 -8.92 -2.13
C LYS A 104 12.40 -8.19 -0.78
N ARG A 105 11.68 -7.06 -0.68
CA ARG A 105 11.50 -6.29 0.55
C ARG A 105 10.32 -6.75 1.42
N SER A 106 9.47 -7.65 0.92
CA SER A 106 8.24 -8.10 1.58
C SER A 106 8.41 -9.49 2.20
N ASP A 107 9.31 -9.65 3.18
CA ASP A 107 9.67 -10.96 3.73
C ASP A 107 8.54 -11.65 4.49
N TYR A 108 7.75 -10.92 5.29
CA TYR A 108 6.53 -11.45 5.91
C TYR A 108 5.58 -12.08 4.89
N LEU A 109 5.26 -11.33 3.83
CA LEU A 109 4.36 -11.81 2.78
C LEU A 109 4.94 -13.05 2.09
N HIS A 110 6.26 -13.11 1.91
CA HIS A 110 6.93 -14.27 1.34
C HIS A 110 6.80 -15.52 2.21
N ARG A 111 7.00 -15.40 3.53
CA ARG A 111 6.80 -16.52 4.48
C ARG A 111 5.36 -17.02 4.46
N GLU A 112 4.39 -16.10 4.43
CA GLU A 112 2.98 -16.47 4.35
C GLU A 112 2.59 -17.11 3.00
N VAL A 113 3.12 -16.62 1.88
CA VAL A 113 2.89 -17.22 0.56
C VAL A 113 3.50 -18.61 0.49
N PHE A 114 4.68 -18.83 1.07
CA PHE A 114 5.32 -20.14 1.11
C PHE A 114 4.41 -21.19 1.75
N ARG A 115 3.74 -20.87 2.87
CA ARG A 115 2.76 -21.74 3.52
C ARG A 115 1.58 -22.12 2.62
N ILE A 116 1.21 -21.28 1.64
CA ILE A 116 0.16 -21.61 0.67
C ILE A 116 0.63 -22.71 -0.29
N THR A 117 1.92 -22.72 -0.65
CA THR A 117 2.50 -23.74 -1.55
C THR A 117 2.49 -25.14 -0.94
N GLU A 118 2.47 -25.24 0.40
CA GLU A 118 2.37 -26.51 1.12
C GLU A 118 0.96 -27.13 1.03
N LEU A 119 -0.06 -26.31 0.75
CA LEU A 119 -1.45 -26.74 0.68
C LEU A 119 -1.88 -27.23 -0.70
N TYR A 120 -1.25 -26.72 -1.77
CA TYR A 120 -1.71 -26.92 -3.15
C TYR A 120 -0.54 -27.21 -4.10
N PRO A 121 -0.53 -28.37 -4.79
CA PRO A 121 0.58 -28.76 -5.67
C PRO A 121 0.70 -27.91 -6.94
N ASN A 122 -0.38 -27.25 -7.35
CA ASN A 122 -0.44 -26.33 -8.50
C ASN A 122 -0.15 -24.86 -8.12
N VAL A 123 0.37 -24.60 -6.91
CA VAL A 123 0.84 -23.29 -6.46
C VAL A 123 2.34 -23.34 -6.18
N ARG A 124 3.11 -22.46 -6.82
CA ARG A 124 4.57 -22.36 -6.65
C ARG A 124 4.98 -20.90 -6.40
N VAL A 125 6.06 -20.72 -5.67
CA VAL A 125 6.71 -19.42 -5.46
C VAL A 125 8.00 -19.32 -6.29
N THR A 126 8.32 -18.13 -6.80
CA THR A 126 9.59 -17.92 -7.51
C THR A 126 10.77 -18.12 -6.55
N PRO A 127 11.78 -18.95 -6.88
CA PRO A 127 12.95 -19.12 -6.02
C PRO A 127 13.84 -17.87 -5.99
N TRP A 128 13.71 -17.01 -6.99
CA TRP A 128 14.33 -15.70 -7.08
C TRP A 128 13.33 -14.61 -6.71
N ARG A 129 13.84 -13.49 -6.17
CA ARG A 129 13.03 -12.32 -5.79
C ARG A 129 13.76 -11.07 -6.24
N MET A 130 13.00 -10.12 -6.78
CA MET A 130 13.52 -8.84 -7.28
C MET A 130 12.87 -7.71 -6.49
N VAL A 131 13.54 -6.56 -6.43
CA VAL A 131 12.98 -5.32 -5.89
C VAL A 131 12.22 -4.64 -7.03
N THR A 132 10.93 -4.93 -7.18
CA THR A 132 10.12 -4.45 -8.31
C THR A 132 9.50 -3.11 -7.96
N ILE A 133 10.32 -2.05 -7.97
CA ILE A 133 9.87 -0.68 -7.73
C ILE A 133 8.88 -0.20 -8.79
N TRP A 134 8.05 0.80 -8.43
CA TRP A 134 7.13 1.42 -9.38
C TRP A 134 7.89 1.97 -10.59
N GLY A 135 7.46 1.59 -11.79
CA GLY A 135 8.11 2.01 -13.04
C GLY A 135 9.45 1.34 -13.36
N GLY A 136 9.96 0.47 -12.49
CA GLY A 136 11.25 -0.19 -12.64
C GLY A 136 11.35 -1.08 -13.89
N ALA A 137 12.55 -1.15 -14.45
CA ALA A 137 12.94 -2.12 -15.47
C ALA A 137 12.83 -3.57 -14.96
N SER A 138 13.03 -3.77 -13.65
CA SER A 138 12.94 -5.05 -12.95
C SER A 138 11.57 -5.74 -13.07
N LEU A 139 10.47 -5.01 -13.29
CA LEU A 139 9.16 -5.62 -13.50
C LEU A 139 9.10 -6.45 -14.79
N LEU A 140 9.60 -5.91 -15.91
CA LEU A 140 9.67 -6.68 -17.16
C LEU A 140 10.64 -7.86 -17.01
N LYS A 141 11.78 -7.65 -16.33
CA LYS A 141 12.74 -8.71 -16.05
C LYS A 141 12.11 -9.86 -15.25
N ALA A 142 11.27 -9.54 -14.26
CA ALA A 142 10.52 -10.52 -13.50
C ALA A 142 9.53 -11.29 -14.39
N TYR A 143 8.78 -10.61 -15.26
CA TYR A 143 7.87 -11.29 -16.20
C TYR A 143 8.61 -12.23 -17.15
N LEU A 144 9.67 -11.75 -17.81
CA LEU A 144 10.44 -12.56 -18.74
C LEU A 144 11.04 -13.80 -18.07
N ARG A 145 11.60 -13.65 -16.86
CA ARG A 145 12.14 -14.78 -16.10
C ARG A 145 11.04 -15.75 -15.66
N SER A 146 9.88 -15.26 -15.22
CA SER A 146 8.76 -16.13 -14.86
C SER A 146 8.20 -16.90 -16.05
N MET A 147 8.18 -16.29 -17.23
CA MET A 147 7.78 -16.94 -18.48
C MET A 147 8.76 -18.04 -18.87
N GLU A 148 10.07 -17.78 -18.76
CA GLU A 148 11.12 -18.80 -18.97
C GLU A 148 10.98 -19.97 -17.98
N ASP A 149 10.78 -19.69 -16.69
CA ASP A 149 10.56 -20.72 -15.67
C ASP A 149 9.32 -21.56 -16.01
N LEU A 150 8.19 -20.92 -16.35
CA LEU A 150 6.93 -21.59 -16.68
C LEU A 150 7.01 -22.45 -17.95
N LEU A 151 7.78 -22.05 -18.96
CA LEU A 151 8.04 -22.87 -20.16
C LEU A 151 8.92 -24.09 -19.84
N SER A 152 9.80 -23.98 -18.83
CA SER A 152 10.68 -25.09 -18.41
C SER A 152 9.99 -26.14 -17.52
N MET A 153 8.84 -25.80 -16.92
CA MET A 153 8.06 -26.69 -16.05
C MET A 153 7.23 -27.68 -16.88
N GLN A 154 7.84 -28.80 -17.26
CA GLN A 154 7.21 -29.83 -18.11
C GLN A 154 5.93 -30.45 -17.52
N ASP A 155 5.75 -30.37 -16.20
CA ASP A 155 4.57 -30.89 -15.52
C ASP A 155 3.37 -29.91 -15.57
N TRP A 156 3.63 -28.62 -15.84
CA TRP A 156 2.63 -27.57 -15.95
C TRP A 156 2.34 -27.24 -17.40
N HIS A 157 1.25 -27.80 -17.92
CA HIS A 157 0.84 -27.60 -19.30
C HIS A 157 -0.23 -26.50 -19.35
N TRP A 158 0.16 -25.27 -19.65
CA TRP A 158 -0.72 -24.11 -19.64
C TRP A 158 -0.91 -23.51 -21.04
N ASP A 159 -2.05 -22.87 -21.29
CA ASP A 159 -2.41 -22.26 -22.56
C ASP A 159 -2.28 -20.72 -22.54
N TYR A 160 -2.51 -20.12 -21.37
CA TYR A 160 -2.51 -18.68 -21.17
C TYR A 160 -1.67 -18.26 -19.97
N PHE A 161 -0.89 -17.20 -20.15
CA PHE A 161 -0.25 -16.43 -19.09
C PHE A 161 -1.11 -15.22 -18.73
N ILE A 162 -1.52 -15.10 -17.46
CA ILE A 162 -2.28 -13.95 -16.95
C ILE A 162 -1.58 -13.35 -15.75
N ASN A 163 -1.20 -12.07 -15.82
CA ASN A 163 -0.62 -11.37 -14.68
C ASN A 163 -1.67 -10.70 -13.79
N LEU A 164 -1.51 -10.80 -12.47
CA LEU A 164 -2.34 -10.13 -11.47
C LEU A 164 -1.46 -9.57 -10.32
N SER A 165 -1.92 -8.52 -9.66
CA SER A 165 -1.38 -8.08 -8.37
C SER A 165 -2.26 -8.57 -7.21
N ALA A 166 -1.80 -8.36 -5.97
CA ALA A 166 -2.62 -8.58 -4.77
C ALA A 166 -3.84 -7.64 -4.67
N THR A 167 -3.93 -6.63 -5.55
CA THR A 167 -5.02 -5.64 -5.59
C THR A 167 -5.95 -5.81 -6.80
N ASP A 168 -5.79 -6.90 -7.55
CA ASP A 168 -6.75 -7.30 -8.59
C ASP A 168 -7.85 -8.18 -7.96
N PHE A 169 -9.03 -8.21 -8.56
CA PHE A 169 -10.11 -9.13 -8.19
C PHE A 169 -10.91 -9.56 -9.44
N PRO A 170 -11.40 -10.81 -9.52
CA PRO A 170 -12.23 -11.24 -10.65
C PRO A 170 -13.55 -10.48 -10.71
N THR A 171 -14.07 -10.25 -11.91
CA THR A 171 -15.39 -9.63 -12.16
C THR A 171 -16.38 -10.58 -12.81
N ARG A 172 -15.94 -11.80 -13.11
CA ARG A 172 -16.67 -12.88 -13.78
C ARG A 172 -16.18 -14.21 -13.21
N THR A 173 -16.96 -15.27 -13.37
CA THR A 173 -16.57 -16.57 -12.81
C THR A 173 -15.43 -17.21 -13.59
N ASN A 174 -14.81 -18.22 -12.99
CA ASN A 174 -13.75 -18.99 -13.64
C ASN A 174 -14.26 -19.71 -14.90
N GLU A 175 -15.50 -20.20 -14.86
CA GLU A 175 -16.16 -20.92 -15.95
C GLU A 175 -16.36 -20.00 -17.16
N GLU A 176 -16.82 -18.77 -16.92
CA GLU A 176 -16.95 -17.75 -17.98
C GLU A 176 -15.59 -17.39 -18.59
N LEU A 177 -14.54 -17.26 -17.76
CA LEU A 177 -13.19 -16.98 -18.23
C LEU A 177 -12.64 -18.10 -19.12
N VAL A 178 -12.75 -19.35 -18.65
CA VAL A 178 -12.27 -20.53 -19.39
C VAL A 178 -13.05 -20.68 -20.69
N ALA A 179 -14.37 -20.52 -20.69
CA ALA A 179 -15.18 -20.58 -21.91
C ALA A 179 -14.76 -19.50 -22.93
N PHE A 180 -14.55 -18.27 -22.48
CA PHE A 180 -14.11 -17.16 -23.34
C PHE A 180 -12.72 -17.40 -23.93
N LEU A 181 -11.74 -17.77 -23.11
CA LEU A 181 -10.36 -17.97 -23.55
C LEU A 181 -10.22 -19.22 -24.43
N SER A 182 -11.01 -20.28 -24.19
CA SER A 182 -11.00 -21.48 -25.03
C SER A 182 -11.52 -21.19 -26.44
N LYS A 183 -12.56 -20.35 -26.56
CA LYS A 183 -13.08 -19.88 -27.85
C LYS A 183 -12.07 -19.01 -28.62
N HIS A 184 -11.18 -18.32 -27.91
CA HIS A 184 -10.22 -17.38 -28.47
C HIS A 184 -8.77 -17.81 -28.24
N ARG A 185 -8.49 -19.12 -28.21
CA ARG A 185 -7.19 -19.70 -27.78
C ARG A 185 -5.96 -19.16 -28.53
N ASP A 186 -6.15 -18.63 -29.73
CA ASP A 186 -5.12 -18.08 -30.60
C ASP A 186 -4.90 -16.56 -30.45
N LYS A 187 -5.61 -15.88 -29.53
CA LYS A 187 -5.59 -14.42 -29.41
C LYS A 187 -4.81 -13.90 -28.21
N ASN A 188 -4.05 -12.83 -28.40
CA ASN A 188 -3.33 -12.13 -27.35
C ASN A 188 -4.08 -10.84 -26.95
N PHE A 189 -4.34 -10.68 -25.65
CA PHE A 189 -5.19 -9.62 -25.11
C PHE A 189 -4.34 -8.53 -24.45
N LEU A 190 -4.09 -7.46 -25.20
CA LEU A 190 -3.32 -6.29 -24.76
C LEU A 190 -4.19 -5.04 -24.96
N LYS A 191 -4.09 -4.06 -24.06
CA LYS A 191 -4.82 -2.80 -24.23
C LYS A 191 -3.88 -1.66 -24.56
N SER A 192 -4.09 -1.04 -25.72
CA SER A 192 -3.35 0.12 -26.20
C SER A 192 -3.91 1.42 -25.62
N HIS A 193 -3.11 2.48 -25.62
CA HIS A 193 -3.48 3.79 -25.06
C HIS A 193 -4.61 4.51 -25.83
N GLY A 194 -4.89 4.14 -27.08
CA GLY A 194 -5.99 4.67 -27.90
C GLY A 194 -5.91 6.18 -28.18
N ARG A 195 -4.70 6.74 -28.24
CA ARG A 195 -4.43 8.19 -28.42
C ARG A 195 -3.40 8.39 -29.53
N GLU A 196 -2.98 9.62 -29.75
CA GLU A 196 -1.86 9.95 -30.64
C GLU A 196 -0.54 9.33 -30.12
N ASN A 197 0.14 8.53 -30.96
CA ASN A 197 1.31 7.75 -30.57
C ASN A 197 2.52 8.62 -30.16
N ALA A 198 2.79 9.71 -30.88
CA ALA A 198 3.88 10.64 -30.55
C ALA A 198 3.72 11.24 -29.14
N ARG A 199 2.49 11.48 -28.71
CA ARG A 199 2.17 11.96 -27.36
C ARG A 199 2.36 10.87 -26.31
N PHE A 200 2.04 9.62 -26.64
CA PHE A 200 2.28 8.47 -25.78
C PHE A 200 3.77 8.29 -25.51
N ILE A 201 4.60 8.25 -26.56
CA ILE A 201 6.06 8.13 -26.48
C ILE A 201 6.65 9.17 -25.51
N LYS A 202 6.30 10.45 -25.70
CA LYS A 202 6.78 11.54 -24.84
C LYS A 202 6.29 11.43 -23.39
N LYS A 203 5.04 11.00 -23.16
CA LYS A 203 4.48 10.90 -21.79
C LYS A 203 5.03 9.73 -21.00
N GLN A 204 5.32 8.62 -21.68
CA GLN A 204 5.96 7.45 -21.08
C GLN A 204 7.47 7.62 -20.90
N GLY A 205 8.07 8.66 -21.50
CA GLY A 205 9.52 8.83 -21.51
C GLY A 205 10.23 7.76 -22.33
N LEU A 206 9.58 7.22 -23.37
CA LEU A 206 10.18 6.21 -24.25
C LEU A 206 11.33 6.80 -25.08
N ASP A 207 11.33 8.12 -25.29
CA ASP A 207 12.40 8.94 -25.87
C ASP A 207 13.51 9.32 -24.85
N ARG A 208 13.48 8.75 -23.65
CA ARG A 208 14.49 8.96 -22.61
C ARG A 208 15.19 7.66 -22.25
N LEU A 209 16.46 7.77 -21.90
CA LEU A 209 17.26 6.68 -21.37
C LEU A 209 17.13 6.62 -19.85
N PHE A 210 16.78 5.44 -19.32
CA PHE A 210 16.72 5.19 -17.89
C PHE A 210 17.63 4.05 -17.48
N HIS A 211 18.08 4.05 -16.22
CA HIS A 211 18.79 2.91 -15.62
C HIS A 211 18.28 2.65 -14.21
N GLU A 212 18.08 1.38 -13.86
CA GLU A 212 17.66 0.95 -12.52
C GLU A 212 18.88 0.53 -11.69
N CYS A 213 19.20 1.28 -10.64
CA CYS A 213 20.17 0.88 -9.62
C CYS A 213 19.82 1.53 -8.28
N ASP A 214 20.27 0.91 -7.18
CA ASP A 214 19.96 1.33 -5.79
C ASP A 214 18.45 1.50 -5.51
N SER A 215 17.61 0.64 -6.11
CA SER A 215 16.14 0.72 -6.01
C SER A 215 15.55 2.07 -6.47
N HIS A 216 16.19 2.72 -7.45
CA HIS A 216 15.73 3.97 -8.07
C HIS A 216 15.83 3.90 -9.59
N MET A 217 14.90 4.54 -10.31
CA MET A 217 14.97 4.72 -11.77
C MET A 217 15.57 6.08 -12.13
N TRP A 218 16.83 6.07 -12.55
CA TRP A 218 17.60 7.24 -12.91
C TRP A 218 17.34 7.64 -14.36
N ARG A 219 16.98 8.91 -14.60
CA ARG A 219 16.94 9.46 -15.98
C ARG A 219 18.33 9.91 -16.37
N LEU A 220 18.85 9.39 -17.49
CA LEU A 220 20.24 9.60 -17.90
C LEU A 220 20.39 10.56 -19.09
N GLY A 221 19.32 10.77 -19.85
CA GLY A 221 19.28 11.70 -20.97
C GLY A 221 18.31 11.25 -22.05
N ASP A 222 18.52 11.76 -23.26
CA ASP A 222 17.65 11.52 -24.40
C ASP A 222 18.12 10.32 -25.23
N ARG A 223 17.18 9.63 -25.86
CA ARG A 223 17.45 8.63 -26.88
C ARG A 223 16.44 8.76 -28.03
N THR A 224 16.85 8.36 -29.22
CA THR A 224 15.97 8.29 -30.38
C THR A 224 15.18 6.98 -30.39
N ILE A 225 13.99 7.01 -31.00
CA ILE A 225 13.28 5.78 -31.34
C ILE A 225 13.97 5.19 -32.58
N PRO A 226 14.44 3.93 -32.53
CA PRO A 226 15.12 3.28 -33.64
C PRO A 226 14.30 3.24 -34.94
N GLU A 227 14.98 3.28 -36.09
CA GLU A 227 14.32 3.21 -37.39
C GLU A 227 13.64 1.84 -37.59
N GLY A 228 12.49 1.83 -38.27
CA GLY A 228 11.72 0.61 -38.54
C GLY A 228 10.88 0.10 -37.37
N LEU A 229 11.04 0.65 -36.15
CA LEU A 229 10.29 0.21 -34.98
C LEU A 229 8.95 0.95 -34.84
N GLU A 230 7.84 0.22 -34.98
CA GLU A 230 6.53 0.76 -34.62
C GLU A 230 6.26 0.57 -33.13
N VAL A 231 6.50 1.61 -32.34
CA VAL A 231 6.25 1.58 -30.89
C VAL A 231 4.76 1.66 -30.62
N SER A 232 4.26 0.75 -29.77
CA SER A 232 2.91 0.76 -29.22
C SER A 232 2.94 0.46 -27.73
N GLY A 233 1.83 0.74 -27.03
CA GLY A 233 1.73 0.46 -25.61
C GLY A 233 0.42 0.91 -24.98
N GLY A 234 0.28 0.66 -23.68
CA GLY A 234 -0.88 1.01 -22.89
C GLY A 234 -0.82 0.34 -21.53
N SER A 235 -1.72 -0.60 -21.26
CA SER A 235 -1.73 -1.29 -19.97
C SER A 235 -0.68 -2.40 -19.91
N ASP A 236 0.02 -2.50 -18.79
CA ASP A 236 0.89 -3.61 -18.39
C ASP A 236 0.15 -4.84 -17.84
N TRP A 237 -1.18 -4.84 -17.87
CA TRP A 237 -2.04 -5.97 -17.51
C TRP A 237 -2.55 -6.62 -18.78
N PHE A 238 -2.35 -7.93 -18.92
CA PHE A 238 -2.59 -8.64 -20.17
C PHE A 238 -2.91 -10.12 -19.96
N SER A 239 -3.36 -10.75 -21.03
CA SER A 239 -3.45 -12.22 -21.14
C SER A 239 -2.77 -12.65 -22.44
N LEU A 240 -1.71 -13.44 -22.34
CA LEU A 240 -0.88 -13.85 -23.49
C LEU A 240 -0.95 -15.35 -23.69
N THR A 241 -1.00 -15.78 -24.95
CA THR A 241 -0.98 -17.19 -25.33
C THR A 241 0.38 -17.82 -25.05
N HIS A 242 0.41 -19.11 -24.75
CA HIS A 242 1.65 -19.90 -24.61
C HIS A 242 2.58 -19.71 -25.82
N ARG A 243 2.02 -19.78 -27.04
CA ARG A 243 2.79 -19.61 -28.28
C ARG A 243 3.49 -18.26 -28.38
N PHE A 244 2.83 -17.16 -27.99
CA PHE A 244 3.46 -15.84 -28.01
C PHE A 244 4.54 -15.71 -26.92
N VAL A 245 4.30 -16.27 -25.74
CA VAL A 245 5.30 -16.31 -24.67
C VAL A 245 6.54 -17.10 -25.11
N GLU A 246 6.35 -18.26 -25.72
CA GLU A 246 7.43 -19.08 -26.29
C GLU A 246 8.26 -18.29 -27.31
N TYR A 247 7.61 -17.55 -28.22
CA TYR A 247 8.29 -16.66 -29.16
C TYR A 247 9.11 -15.57 -28.46
N VAL A 248 8.53 -14.89 -27.47
CA VAL A 248 9.21 -13.83 -26.70
C VAL A 248 10.45 -14.36 -25.97
N ILE A 249 10.39 -15.59 -25.44
CA ILE A 249 11.48 -16.16 -24.66
C ILE A 249 12.56 -16.77 -25.56
N HIS A 250 12.18 -17.63 -26.50
CA HIS A 250 13.13 -18.47 -27.26
C HIS A 250 13.56 -17.90 -28.62
N SER A 251 12.85 -16.91 -29.17
CA SER A 251 13.27 -16.33 -30.45
C SER A 251 14.66 -15.68 -30.35
N GLN A 252 15.47 -15.93 -31.38
CA GLN A 252 16.80 -15.35 -31.57
C GLN A 252 16.79 -14.28 -32.68
N ASP A 253 15.62 -13.88 -33.18
CA ASP A 253 15.54 -12.81 -34.17
C ASP A 253 16.00 -11.45 -33.59
N LEU A 254 16.34 -10.54 -34.50
CA LEU A 254 16.83 -9.21 -34.14
C LEU A 254 15.77 -8.33 -33.47
N LEU A 255 14.47 -8.61 -33.69
CA LEU A 255 13.38 -7.86 -33.06
C LEU A 255 13.35 -8.14 -31.56
N VAL A 256 13.21 -9.41 -31.17
CA VAL A 256 13.07 -9.81 -29.76
C VAL A 256 14.35 -9.54 -28.97
N SER A 257 15.51 -9.93 -29.52
CA SER A 257 16.81 -9.70 -28.86
C SER A 257 17.12 -8.21 -28.69
N GLY A 258 16.88 -7.40 -29.73
CA GLY A 258 17.03 -5.95 -29.68
C GLY A 258 16.07 -5.28 -28.71
N LEU A 259 14.80 -5.71 -28.66
CA LEU A 259 13.80 -5.11 -27.77
C LEU A 259 14.06 -5.47 -26.31
N LYS A 260 14.56 -6.67 -26.00
CA LYS A 260 15.03 -7.01 -24.63
C LYS A 260 16.12 -6.04 -24.17
N LYS A 261 17.05 -5.64 -25.07
CA LYS A 261 18.07 -4.63 -24.78
C LYS A 261 17.47 -3.22 -24.61
N PHE A 262 16.64 -2.77 -25.54
CA PHE A 262 15.96 -1.46 -25.51
C PHE A 262 15.15 -1.25 -24.23
N TYR A 263 14.37 -2.26 -23.85
CA TYR A 263 13.50 -2.21 -22.69
C TYR A 263 14.22 -2.45 -21.36
N GLY A 264 15.47 -2.93 -21.37
CA GLY A 264 16.33 -2.97 -20.18
C GLY A 264 16.67 -1.57 -19.61
N TYR A 265 16.54 -0.53 -20.43
CA TYR A 265 16.85 0.86 -20.08
C TYR A 265 15.65 1.80 -20.28
N THR A 266 14.45 1.28 -20.02
CA THR A 266 13.16 1.95 -20.26
C THR A 266 12.37 2.07 -18.97
N LEU A 267 11.75 3.24 -18.72
CA LEU A 267 10.75 3.43 -17.67
C LEU A 267 9.43 2.73 -18.05
N LEU A 268 8.77 2.09 -17.07
CA LEU A 268 7.49 1.39 -17.29
C LEU A 268 7.54 0.41 -18.49
N PRO A 269 8.56 -0.46 -18.59
CA PRO A 269 8.80 -1.22 -19.81
C PRO A 269 7.66 -2.19 -20.16
N ALA A 270 7.02 -2.78 -19.14
CA ALA A 270 5.90 -3.72 -19.33
C ALA A 270 4.66 -3.06 -19.96
N GLU A 271 4.52 -1.73 -19.90
CA GLU A 271 3.42 -0.99 -20.53
C GLU A 271 3.57 -0.87 -22.05
N SER A 272 4.71 -1.26 -22.64
CA SER A 272 4.89 -1.18 -24.11
C SER A 272 5.73 -2.30 -24.74
N PHE A 273 6.52 -3.04 -23.97
CA PHE A 273 7.34 -4.15 -24.49
C PHE A 273 6.50 -5.18 -25.24
N PHE A 274 5.47 -5.75 -24.60
CA PHE A 274 4.67 -6.82 -25.22
C PHE A 274 3.85 -6.33 -26.41
N HIS A 275 3.32 -5.11 -26.35
CA HIS A 275 2.62 -4.47 -27.48
C HIS A 275 3.54 -4.28 -28.68
N THR A 276 4.75 -3.77 -28.43
CA THR A 276 5.73 -3.49 -29.47
C THR A 276 6.29 -4.79 -30.06
N VAL A 277 6.61 -5.80 -29.25
CA VAL A 277 7.03 -7.11 -29.77
C VAL A 277 5.92 -7.73 -30.62
N LEU A 278 4.69 -7.79 -30.11
CA LEU A 278 3.59 -8.43 -30.84
C LEU A 278 3.27 -7.70 -32.14
N GLY A 279 3.14 -6.37 -32.08
CA GLY A 279 2.77 -5.53 -33.22
C GLY A 279 3.78 -5.56 -34.36
N ASN A 280 5.07 -5.82 -34.07
CA ASN A 280 6.13 -5.92 -35.07
C ASN A 280 6.51 -7.37 -35.44
N SER A 281 5.87 -8.36 -34.82
CA SER A 281 6.15 -9.79 -35.05
C SER A 281 5.30 -10.37 -36.19
N HIS A 282 5.66 -11.58 -36.61
CA HIS A 282 4.84 -12.38 -37.51
C HIS A 282 3.48 -12.82 -36.92
N MET A 283 3.24 -12.55 -35.62
CA MET A 283 2.00 -12.88 -34.90
C MET A 283 1.09 -11.64 -34.69
N CYS A 284 1.34 -10.53 -35.38
CA CYS A 284 0.64 -9.25 -35.16
C CYS A 284 -0.88 -9.31 -35.40
N ASP A 285 -1.38 -10.29 -36.18
CA ASP A 285 -2.79 -10.55 -36.44
C ASP A 285 -3.54 -11.22 -35.27
N THR A 286 -2.80 -11.71 -34.26
CA THR A 286 -3.36 -12.29 -33.03
C THR A 286 -3.73 -11.26 -31.96
N LEU A 287 -3.33 -9.99 -32.14
CA LEU A 287 -3.59 -8.92 -31.19
C LEU A 287 -5.09 -8.57 -31.12
N VAL A 288 -5.63 -8.56 -29.91
CA VAL A 288 -6.94 -8.00 -29.57
C VAL A 288 -6.73 -6.78 -28.67
N ASP A 289 -7.23 -5.60 -29.09
CA ASP A 289 -7.11 -4.34 -28.33
C ASP A 289 -8.07 -4.24 -27.13
N ASN A 290 -8.08 -5.28 -26.31
CA ASN A 290 -8.77 -5.38 -25.03
C ASN A 290 -7.95 -6.31 -24.14
N ASN A 291 -7.52 -5.83 -22.98
CA ASN A 291 -6.77 -6.65 -22.02
C ASN A 291 -7.65 -7.41 -21.02
N LEU A 292 -8.98 -7.37 -21.20
CA LEU A 292 -9.95 -8.03 -20.34
C LEU A 292 -10.02 -7.45 -18.92
N ARG A 293 -9.52 -6.22 -18.71
CA ARG A 293 -9.49 -5.55 -17.40
C ARG A 293 -10.39 -4.32 -17.32
N VAL A 294 -10.85 -4.05 -16.10
CA VAL A 294 -11.34 -2.74 -15.67
C VAL A 294 -10.30 -2.08 -14.76
N THR A 295 -9.79 -0.92 -15.15
CA THR A 295 -8.84 -0.16 -14.33
C THR A 295 -9.48 1.15 -13.89
N ASN A 296 -9.60 1.39 -12.57
CA ASN A 296 -10.30 2.55 -12.02
C ASN A 296 -9.47 3.84 -12.10
N TRP A 297 -9.25 4.35 -13.31
CA TRP A 297 -8.52 5.59 -13.51
C TRP A 297 -9.36 6.82 -13.15
N ASN A 298 -8.97 7.53 -12.09
CA ASN A 298 -9.40 8.91 -11.84
C ASN A 298 -8.19 9.83 -11.77
N ARG A 299 -7.82 10.44 -12.91
CA ARG A 299 -6.61 11.25 -13.03
C ARG A 299 -6.57 12.49 -12.11
N LYS A 300 -7.73 13.01 -11.67
CA LYS A 300 -7.78 14.14 -10.72
C LYS A 300 -7.18 13.77 -9.36
N LEU A 301 -7.29 12.50 -8.98
CA LEU A 301 -6.79 11.96 -7.72
C LEU A 301 -5.50 11.16 -7.89
N GLY A 302 -5.42 10.30 -8.90
CA GLY A 302 -4.31 9.36 -9.07
C GLY A 302 -3.02 9.90 -9.70
N CYS A 303 -3.04 11.09 -10.30
CA CYS A 303 -1.87 11.72 -10.95
C CYS A 303 -1.31 12.87 -10.10
N LYS A 304 -0.66 12.55 -8.97
CA LYS A 304 -0.07 13.54 -8.05
C LYS A 304 1.45 13.57 -8.07
N CYS A 305 2.06 12.82 -8.98
CA CYS A 305 3.51 12.66 -9.05
C CYS A 305 4.09 12.15 -7.71
N GLN A 306 3.37 11.25 -7.06
CA GLN A 306 3.69 10.70 -5.74
C GLN A 306 4.97 9.83 -5.73
N TYR A 307 5.45 9.40 -6.91
CA TYR A 307 6.60 8.49 -7.06
C TYR A 307 7.93 9.20 -7.33
N LYS A 308 8.03 10.55 -7.23
CA LYS A 308 9.28 11.29 -7.53
C LYS A 308 10.51 10.83 -6.74
N HIS A 309 10.31 10.24 -5.57
CA HIS A 309 11.38 9.75 -4.71
C HIS A 309 11.90 8.36 -5.12
N ILE A 310 11.22 7.68 -6.05
CA ILE A 310 11.56 6.34 -6.56
C ILE A 310 12.01 6.40 -8.02
N VAL A 311 11.49 7.36 -8.79
CA VAL A 311 11.76 7.51 -10.21
C VAL A 311 11.94 8.97 -10.60
N ASP A 312 12.82 9.25 -11.55
CA ASP A 312 13.03 10.58 -12.12
C ASP A 312 11.93 10.96 -13.15
N TRP A 313 10.66 10.69 -12.82
CA TRP A 313 9.49 10.93 -13.67
C TRP A 313 8.20 11.14 -12.87
N CYS A 314 7.16 11.63 -13.52
CA CYS A 314 5.82 11.73 -12.92
C CYS A 314 4.91 10.61 -13.39
N GLY A 315 4.42 9.83 -12.42
CA GLY A 315 3.48 8.75 -12.64
C GLY A 315 2.04 9.07 -12.25
N CYS A 316 1.15 8.15 -12.63
CA CYS A 316 -0.21 8.05 -12.13
C CYS A 316 -0.48 6.63 -11.62
N SER A 317 -1.40 6.47 -10.67
CA SER A 317 -1.92 5.15 -10.27
C SER A 317 -3.46 5.15 -10.33
N PRO A 318 -4.09 4.01 -10.63
CA PRO A 318 -5.54 3.84 -10.46
C PRO A 318 -5.96 4.01 -9.00
N ASN A 319 -7.20 4.43 -8.82
CA ASN A 319 -7.87 4.52 -7.53
C ASN A 319 -8.40 3.14 -7.10
N ASP A 320 -8.67 3.01 -5.80
CA ASP A 320 -9.37 1.84 -5.28
C ASP A 320 -10.87 1.93 -5.57
N PHE A 321 -11.51 0.79 -5.85
CA PHE A 321 -12.96 0.71 -6.06
C PHE A 321 -13.71 0.93 -4.75
N LYS A 322 -14.84 1.65 -4.83
CA LYS A 322 -15.85 1.76 -3.77
C LYS A 322 -17.16 1.11 -4.22
N PRO A 323 -18.14 0.86 -3.33
CA PRO A 323 -19.41 0.22 -3.72
C PRO A 323 -20.13 0.96 -4.85
N THR A 324 -20.06 2.29 -4.86
CA THR A 324 -20.65 3.15 -5.90
C THR A 324 -19.98 2.99 -7.28
N ASP A 325 -18.74 2.54 -7.33
CA ASP A 325 -18.03 2.30 -8.59
C ASP A 325 -18.40 0.95 -9.22
N LEU A 326 -18.93 -0.01 -8.45
CA LEU A 326 -19.20 -1.38 -8.94
C LEU A 326 -20.26 -1.43 -10.04
N ILE A 327 -21.20 -0.46 -10.04
CA ILE A 327 -22.19 -0.29 -11.12
C ILE A 327 -21.49 -0.17 -12.48
N ARG A 328 -20.32 0.49 -12.52
CA ARG A 328 -19.55 0.67 -13.76
C ARG A 328 -18.98 -0.64 -14.26
N ILE A 329 -18.72 -1.63 -13.40
CA ILE A 329 -18.26 -2.96 -13.82
C ILE A 329 -19.42 -3.72 -14.47
N GLN A 330 -20.61 -3.65 -13.85
CA GLN A 330 -21.81 -4.35 -14.32
C GLN A 330 -22.33 -3.83 -15.67
N GLN A 331 -22.15 -2.53 -15.95
CA GLN A 331 -22.63 -1.88 -17.18
C GLN A 331 -21.70 -2.03 -18.40
N LEU A 332 -20.54 -2.69 -18.26
CA LEU A 332 -19.62 -2.85 -19.38
C LEU A 332 -20.13 -3.87 -20.40
N THR A 333 -20.20 -3.43 -21.66
CA THR A 333 -20.57 -4.27 -22.80
C THR A 333 -19.39 -5.05 -23.39
N ARG A 334 -18.15 -4.58 -23.17
CA ARG A 334 -16.95 -5.29 -23.61
C ARG A 334 -16.60 -6.42 -22.63
N PRO A 335 -16.04 -7.56 -23.10
CA PRO A 335 -15.58 -8.62 -22.22
C PRO A 335 -14.51 -8.15 -21.22
N THR A 336 -14.76 -8.35 -19.92
CA THR A 336 -13.83 -8.06 -18.83
C THR A 336 -13.98 -9.11 -17.73
N PHE A 337 -12.86 -9.62 -17.24
CA PHE A 337 -12.81 -10.73 -16.27
C PHE A 337 -12.11 -10.36 -14.96
N PHE A 338 -11.38 -9.25 -14.93
CA PHE A 338 -10.71 -8.75 -13.72
C PHE A 338 -10.83 -7.23 -13.62
N ALA A 339 -10.75 -6.71 -12.40
CA ALA A 339 -10.72 -5.28 -12.11
C ALA A 339 -9.63 -4.93 -11.08
N ARG A 340 -9.16 -3.68 -11.13
CA ARG A 340 -8.22 -3.10 -10.15
C ARG A 340 -8.38 -1.58 -9.97
N LYS A 341 -8.13 -1.03 -8.78
CA LYS A 341 -7.54 -1.69 -7.60
C LYS A 341 -8.55 -1.93 -6.47
N PHE A 342 -8.26 -2.92 -5.64
CA PHE A 342 -8.97 -3.23 -4.40
C PHE A 342 -7.97 -3.32 -3.25
N GLU A 343 -8.22 -2.56 -2.18
CA GLU A 343 -7.41 -2.58 -0.95
C GLU A 343 -8.37 -2.67 0.24
N SER A 344 -8.29 -3.76 1.02
CA SER A 344 -9.24 -4.01 2.14
C SER A 344 -9.12 -3.00 3.28
N ILE A 345 -7.94 -2.40 3.46
CA ILE A 345 -7.72 -1.27 4.39
C ILE A 345 -8.35 0.05 3.91
N VAL A 346 -8.79 0.12 2.66
CA VAL A 346 -9.39 1.32 2.04
C VAL A 346 -10.90 1.16 1.88
N ASN A 347 -11.37 0.01 1.38
CA ASN A 347 -12.78 -0.39 1.37
C ASN A 347 -12.90 -1.90 1.07
N GLN A 348 -13.23 -2.69 2.08
CA GLN A 348 -13.50 -4.11 1.96
C GLN A 348 -14.91 -4.38 1.42
N GLU A 349 -15.88 -3.49 1.67
CA GLU A 349 -17.27 -3.67 1.22
C GLU A 349 -17.38 -3.90 -0.29
N ALA A 350 -16.61 -3.18 -1.11
CA ALA A 350 -16.60 -3.40 -2.56
C ALA A 350 -16.14 -4.81 -2.96
N ILE A 351 -15.21 -5.40 -2.19
CA ILE A 351 -14.71 -6.75 -2.39
C ILE A 351 -15.76 -7.77 -1.96
N ASP A 352 -16.45 -7.51 -0.85
CA ASP A 352 -17.55 -8.34 -0.35
C ASP A 352 -18.71 -8.42 -1.34
N ILE A 353 -19.15 -7.29 -1.88
CA ILE A 353 -20.22 -7.22 -2.88
C ILE A 353 -19.82 -8.04 -4.12
N LEU A 354 -18.58 -7.90 -4.59
CA LEU A 354 -18.11 -8.59 -5.78
C LEU A 354 -17.95 -10.11 -5.57
N ASP A 355 -17.38 -10.53 -4.45
CA ASP A 355 -17.26 -11.97 -4.11
C ASP A 355 -18.63 -12.65 -3.97
N VAL A 356 -19.58 -12.00 -3.29
CA VAL A 356 -20.95 -12.51 -3.14
C VAL A 356 -21.69 -12.54 -4.47
N HIS A 357 -21.49 -11.53 -5.32
CA HIS A 357 -22.09 -11.51 -6.65
C HIS A 357 -21.62 -12.69 -7.52
N LEU A 358 -20.35 -13.08 -7.40
CA LEU A 358 -19.76 -14.16 -8.20
C LEU A 358 -20.03 -15.56 -7.64
N TYR A 359 -20.01 -15.73 -6.31
CA TYR A 359 -19.98 -17.05 -5.67
C TYR A 359 -21.05 -17.25 -4.59
N GLY A 360 -21.99 -16.32 -4.47
CA GLY A 360 -23.06 -16.36 -3.48
C GLY A 360 -22.61 -16.03 -2.05
N HIS A 361 -23.58 -15.91 -1.16
CA HIS A 361 -23.35 -15.60 0.25
C HIS A 361 -22.67 -16.75 1.00
N TYR A 362 -21.83 -16.40 1.97
CA TYR A 362 -21.40 -17.33 3.01
C TYR A 362 -22.61 -17.80 3.86
N PRO A 363 -22.55 -19.00 4.46
CA PRO A 363 -23.62 -19.48 5.34
C PRO A 363 -23.95 -18.50 6.47
N PRO A 364 -25.22 -18.40 6.90
CA PRO A 364 -25.61 -17.59 8.05
C PRO A 364 -24.78 -17.95 9.30
N GLY A 365 -24.35 -16.93 10.05
CA GLY A 365 -23.52 -17.12 11.24
C GLY A 365 -22.02 -17.27 10.97
N THR A 366 -21.56 -17.19 9.72
CA THR A 366 -20.12 -17.15 9.40
C THR A 366 -19.48 -15.93 10.09
N PRO A 367 -18.46 -16.12 10.94
CA PRO A 367 -17.83 -15.04 11.68
C PRO A 367 -16.97 -14.15 10.76
N ALA A 368 -16.58 -13.00 11.30
CA ALA A 368 -15.54 -12.14 10.74
C ALA A 368 -15.75 -11.63 9.30
N LEU A 369 -16.93 -11.78 8.68
CA LEU A 369 -17.16 -11.31 7.31
C LEU A 369 -16.86 -9.82 7.13
N LYS A 370 -17.24 -8.99 8.10
CA LYS A 370 -16.98 -7.54 8.12
C LYS A 370 -15.62 -7.15 8.69
N ALA A 371 -14.89 -8.07 9.30
CA ALA A 371 -13.61 -7.81 9.92
C ALA A 371 -12.47 -7.90 8.90
N TYR A 372 -11.40 -7.14 9.09
CA TYR A 372 -10.15 -7.28 8.33
C TYR A 372 -8.96 -7.07 9.25
N TRP A 373 -7.92 -7.87 9.03
CA TRP A 373 -6.68 -7.79 9.79
C TRP A 373 -5.50 -7.73 8.85
N GLU A 374 -4.59 -6.80 9.12
CA GLU A 374 -3.34 -6.67 8.36
C GLU A 374 -2.16 -6.58 9.32
N ASN A 375 -1.21 -7.49 9.17
CA ASN A 375 -0.02 -7.53 9.99
C ASN A 375 0.93 -6.38 9.60
N LEU A 376 1.27 -5.52 10.55
CA LEU A 376 2.25 -4.46 10.37
C LEU A 376 3.66 -4.90 10.74
N PHE A 377 3.79 -5.85 11.67
CA PHE A 377 5.05 -6.29 12.20
C PHE A 377 4.98 -7.74 12.68
N GLU A 378 6.06 -8.48 12.43
CA GLU A 378 6.32 -9.80 12.98
C GLU A 378 7.77 -9.82 13.50
N GLN A 379 8.01 -10.44 14.65
CA GLN A 379 9.33 -10.46 15.30
C GLN A 379 10.42 -11.04 14.39
N GLU A 380 10.07 -12.01 13.55
CA GLU A 380 10.95 -12.62 12.55
C GLU A 380 11.50 -11.60 11.52
N ASP A 381 10.83 -10.47 11.31
CA ASP A 381 11.30 -9.39 10.42
C ASP A 381 12.45 -8.57 11.08
N GLY A 382 12.62 -8.68 12.40
CA GLY A 382 13.60 -7.92 13.19
C GLY A 382 13.10 -6.53 13.58
N LEU A 383 13.50 -6.08 14.78
CA LEU A 383 13.03 -4.81 15.38
C LEU A 383 13.42 -3.57 14.58
N SER A 384 14.47 -3.64 13.76
CA SER A 384 14.92 -2.54 12.91
C SER A 384 13.90 -2.14 11.83
N THR A 385 12.87 -2.96 11.60
CA THR A 385 11.77 -2.63 10.69
C THR A 385 10.72 -1.71 11.31
N LEU A 386 10.69 -1.60 12.64
CA LEU A 386 9.84 -0.65 13.36
C LEU A 386 10.55 0.70 13.48
N SER A 387 9.79 1.78 13.36
CA SER A 387 10.26 3.10 13.81
C SER A 387 10.29 3.16 15.34
N ASP A 388 11.12 4.04 15.89
CA ASP A 388 11.17 4.26 17.35
C ASP A 388 9.81 4.71 17.93
N VAL A 389 9.01 5.44 17.15
CA VAL A 389 7.64 5.85 17.49
C VAL A 389 6.72 4.63 17.63
N ALA A 390 6.76 3.74 16.65
CA ALA A 390 5.95 2.52 16.63
C ALA A 390 6.36 1.58 17.77
N LEU A 391 7.66 1.34 17.93
CA LEU A 391 8.20 0.51 19.02
C LEU A 391 7.78 1.04 20.40
N THR A 392 7.96 2.34 20.63
CA THR A 392 7.56 3.00 21.89
C THR A 392 6.06 2.85 22.14
N SER A 393 5.23 3.11 21.11
CA SER A 393 3.77 3.07 21.23
C SER A 393 3.25 1.66 21.46
N TYR A 394 3.75 0.66 20.73
CA TYR A 394 3.30 -0.73 20.86
C TYR A 394 3.66 -1.34 22.21
N LEU A 395 4.85 -1.05 22.73
CA LEU A 395 5.22 -1.45 24.10
C LEU A 395 4.32 -0.79 25.14
N SER A 396 3.97 0.47 24.95
CA SER A 396 3.05 1.18 25.85
C SER A 396 1.63 0.63 25.79
N PHE A 397 1.09 0.34 24.60
CA PHE A 397 -0.20 -0.32 24.44
C PHE A 397 -0.26 -1.63 25.23
N PHE A 398 0.78 -2.45 25.12
CA PHE A 398 0.85 -3.71 25.84
C PHE A 398 0.93 -3.51 27.37
N ARG A 399 1.78 -2.58 27.85
CA ARG A 399 1.89 -2.22 29.27
C ARG A 399 0.57 -1.71 29.85
N LEU A 400 -0.14 -0.86 29.10
CA LEU A 400 -1.45 -0.35 29.49
C LEU A 400 -2.50 -1.47 29.55
N GLY A 401 -2.42 -2.44 28.65
CA GLY A 401 -3.24 -3.65 28.69
C GLY A 401 -3.08 -4.44 29.99
N VAL A 402 -1.85 -4.89 30.26
CA VAL A 402 -1.58 -5.71 31.47
C VAL A 402 -1.87 -4.96 32.77
N ARG A 403 -1.62 -3.64 32.82
CA ARG A 403 -1.98 -2.80 33.98
C ARG A 403 -3.50 -2.72 34.18
N SER A 404 -4.27 -2.55 33.10
CA SER A 404 -5.74 -2.53 33.16
C SER A 404 -6.31 -3.87 33.67
N LEU A 405 -5.68 -4.99 33.29
CA LEU A 405 -6.07 -6.32 33.76
C LEU A 405 -5.82 -6.50 35.27
N GLU A 406 -4.72 -5.95 35.79
CA GLU A 406 -4.40 -5.94 37.22
C GLU A 406 -5.37 -5.06 38.03
N GLU A 407 -5.65 -3.85 37.53
CA GLU A 407 -6.56 -2.87 38.16
C GLU A 407 -7.99 -3.42 38.33
N THR A 408 -8.47 -4.21 37.38
CA THR A 408 -9.82 -4.82 37.43
C THR A 408 -9.96 -5.96 38.44
N HIS A 409 -8.86 -6.58 38.88
CA HIS A 409 -8.87 -7.77 39.75
C HIS A 409 -8.42 -7.50 41.19
N ASN A 410 -8.45 -6.23 41.63
CA ASN A 410 -8.08 -5.81 43.00
C ASN A 410 -6.76 -6.41 43.51
N GLY A 411 -5.82 -6.69 42.61
CA GLY A 411 -4.52 -7.27 42.98
C GLY A 411 -4.51 -8.76 43.32
N ASP A 412 -5.52 -9.56 42.93
CA ASP A 412 -5.32 -11.02 42.85
C ASP A 412 -4.17 -11.28 41.85
N GLY A 413 -3.02 -11.71 42.38
CA GLY A 413 -1.79 -11.88 41.60
C GLY A 413 -1.90 -12.88 40.45
N SER A 414 -3.03 -13.59 40.32
CA SER A 414 -3.36 -14.46 39.20
C SER A 414 -3.43 -13.72 37.85
N CYS A 415 -3.77 -12.43 37.84
CA CYS A 415 -3.90 -11.61 36.63
C CYS A 415 -2.83 -10.50 36.51
N ARG A 416 -1.78 -10.56 37.33
CA ARG A 416 -0.65 -9.64 37.26
C ARG A 416 0.42 -10.19 36.32
N TYR A 417 0.82 -9.38 35.34
CA TYR A 417 1.77 -9.77 34.29
C TYR A 417 2.93 -8.79 34.15
N GLU A 418 4.13 -9.32 33.96
CA GLU A 418 5.33 -8.55 33.63
C GLU A 418 5.70 -8.79 32.16
N PRO A 419 5.68 -7.75 31.30
CA PRO A 419 6.05 -7.90 29.90
C PRO A 419 7.49 -8.40 29.73
N ILE A 420 7.69 -9.31 28.78
CA ILE A 420 9.02 -9.83 28.40
C ILE A 420 9.37 -9.30 27.01
N GLY A 421 10.57 -8.74 26.88
CA GLY A 421 11.15 -8.36 25.59
C GLY A 421 10.30 -7.37 24.80
N TYR A 422 10.02 -7.71 23.54
CA TYR A 422 9.39 -6.85 22.55
C TYR A 422 8.14 -7.51 21.96
N PRO A 423 7.29 -6.77 21.22
CA PRO A 423 6.15 -7.36 20.54
C PRO A 423 6.56 -8.53 19.66
N VAL A 424 5.74 -9.58 19.66
CA VAL A 424 5.84 -10.73 18.75
C VAL A 424 5.21 -10.38 17.41
N SER A 425 4.01 -9.79 17.44
CA SER A 425 3.36 -9.28 16.24
C SER A 425 2.46 -8.09 16.53
N VAL A 426 2.20 -7.28 15.50
CA VAL A 426 1.26 -6.17 15.56
C VAL A 426 0.37 -6.18 14.34
N HIS A 427 -0.95 -6.06 14.53
CA HIS A 427 -1.93 -6.01 13.45
C HIS A 427 -2.75 -4.72 13.50
N LEU A 428 -3.08 -4.17 12.33
CA LEU A 428 -4.25 -3.30 12.18
C LEU A 428 -5.52 -4.16 12.26
N TYR A 429 -6.52 -3.66 12.96
CA TYR A 429 -7.85 -4.25 12.98
C TYR A 429 -8.86 -3.28 12.40
N PHE A 430 -9.65 -3.76 11.43
CA PHE A 430 -10.78 -3.04 10.86
C PHE A 430 -12.04 -3.87 11.05
N TYR A 431 -13.16 -3.18 11.27
CA TYR A 431 -14.49 -3.76 11.26
C TYR A 431 -15.43 -2.83 10.54
N ASP A 432 -16.12 -3.33 9.52
CA ASP A 432 -17.08 -2.57 8.71
C ASP A 432 -16.44 -1.29 8.11
N ASP A 433 -15.27 -1.46 7.49
CA ASP A 433 -14.43 -0.39 6.89
C ASP A 433 -14.00 0.73 7.85
N ARG A 434 -14.06 0.49 9.17
CA ARG A 434 -13.58 1.42 10.20
C ARG A 434 -12.39 0.83 10.93
N PHE A 435 -11.34 1.64 11.06
CA PHE A 435 -10.19 1.31 11.89
C PHE A 435 -10.62 1.17 13.36
N GLN A 436 -10.31 0.02 13.97
CA GLN A 436 -10.66 -0.32 15.34
C GLN A 436 -9.46 -0.22 16.29
N GLY A 437 -8.24 -0.04 15.76
CA GLY A 437 -7.03 0.05 16.56
C GLY A 437 -5.96 -0.98 16.21
N TYR A 438 -5.00 -1.11 17.13
CA TYR A 438 -3.88 -2.03 17.01
C TYR A 438 -4.08 -3.25 17.90
N LEU A 439 -3.69 -4.42 17.40
CA LEU A 439 -3.65 -5.66 18.16
C LEU A 439 -2.18 -6.02 18.38
N VAL A 440 -1.72 -5.88 19.61
CA VAL A 440 -0.32 -6.07 19.99
C VAL A 440 -0.18 -7.37 20.74
N ARG A 441 0.59 -8.30 20.18
CA ARG A 441 0.89 -9.58 20.82
C ARG A 441 2.29 -9.56 21.39
N GLN A 442 2.46 -9.96 22.65
CA GLN A 442 3.76 -10.00 23.32
C GLN A 442 3.80 -11.09 24.39
N GLU A 443 4.99 -11.60 24.68
CA GLU A 443 5.23 -12.53 25.78
C GLU A 443 5.22 -11.78 27.13
N ALA A 444 4.64 -12.38 28.15
CA ALA A 444 4.60 -11.84 29.50
C ALA A 444 4.73 -12.96 30.54
N GLN A 445 5.33 -12.65 31.69
CA GLN A 445 5.40 -13.55 32.82
C GLN A 445 4.24 -13.29 33.78
N ASN A 446 3.50 -14.33 34.13
CA ASN A 446 2.50 -14.25 35.20
C ASN A 446 3.19 -14.18 36.56
N ALA A 447 2.86 -13.18 37.38
CA ALA A 447 3.55 -12.93 38.64
C ALA A 447 3.36 -14.06 39.68
N ARG A 448 2.21 -14.75 39.65
CA ARG A 448 1.89 -15.82 40.60
C ARG A 448 2.45 -17.18 40.18
N THR A 449 2.28 -17.56 38.92
CA THR A 449 2.71 -18.89 38.45
C THR A 449 4.14 -18.90 37.95
N GLN A 450 4.72 -17.73 37.66
CA GLN A 450 6.01 -17.56 36.97
C GLN A 450 6.02 -18.14 35.55
N ALA A 451 4.86 -18.58 35.04
CA ALA A 451 4.72 -19.10 33.69
C ALA A 451 4.83 -17.96 32.67
N ARG A 452 5.41 -18.28 31.51
CA ARG A 452 5.42 -17.38 30.36
C ARG A 452 4.20 -17.64 29.50
N GLU A 453 3.45 -16.58 29.24
CA GLU A 453 2.23 -16.59 28.44
C GLU A 453 2.37 -15.59 27.30
N VAL A 454 1.79 -15.90 26.14
CA VAL A 454 1.71 -14.94 25.04
C VAL A 454 0.32 -14.32 25.05
N LEU A 455 0.28 -13.03 25.33
CA LEU A 455 -0.95 -12.25 25.44
C LEU A 455 -1.12 -11.38 24.20
N GLU A 456 -2.35 -11.11 23.84
CA GLU A 456 -2.71 -10.12 22.83
C GLU A 456 -3.61 -9.06 23.43
N VAL A 457 -3.23 -7.80 23.21
CA VAL A 457 -3.92 -6.60 23.71
C VAL A 457 -4.52 -5.86 22.53
N TRP A 458 -5.80 -5.54 22.62
CA TRP A 458 -6.45 -4.61 21.70
C TRP A 458 -6.35 -3.17 22.22
N ALA A 459 -5.62 -2.31 21.50
CA ALA A 459 -5.52 -0.88 21.80
C ALA A 459 -6.42 -0.08 20.84
N LEU A 460 -7.38 0.67 21.39
CA LEU A 460 -8.37 1.44 20.65
C LEU A 460 -8.05 2.94 20.70
N PRO A 461 -8.11 3.66 19.57
CA PRO A 461 -7.98 5.11 19.57
C PRO A 461 -9.25 5.78 20.13
N GLN A 462 -9.08 6.90 20.83
CA GLN A 462 -10.18 7.74 21.31
C GLN A 462 -10.43 8.90 20.35
N ALA A 463 -11.71 9.21 20.11
CA ALA A 463 -12.09 10.38 19.35
C ALA A 463 -11.83 11.67 20.16
N THR A 464 -11.04 12.58 19.59
CA THR A 464 -10.69 13.86 20.22
C THR A 464 -11.29 15.07 19.51
N LEU A 465 -11.94 14.87 18.37
CA LEU A 465 -12.57 15.94 17.59
C LEU A 465 -13.78 16.50 18.34
N GLN A 466 -13.79 17.81 18.53
CA GLN A 466 -14.89 18.59 19.04
C GLN A 466 -15.38 19.53 17.94
N LEU A 467 -16.67 19.44 17.60
CA LEU A 467 -17.34 20.36 16.67
C LEU A 467 -18.31 21.23 17.47
N GLU A 468 -18.27 22.54 17.25
CA GLU A 468 -19.21 23.47 17.86
C GLU A 468 -20.59 23.36 17.20
N SER A 469 -21.64 23.20 18.01
CA SER A 469 -22.99 22.89 17.54
C SER A 469 -23.80 24.09 17.03
N ASN A 470 -23.37 25.32 17.36
CA ASN A 470 -24.18 26.53 17.16
C ASN A 470 -23.88 27.31 15.87
N LEU A 471 -22.93 26.87 15.04
CA LEU A 471 -22.49 27.61 13.86
C LEU A 471 -23.18 27.08 12.59
N ARG A 472 -24.43 27.50 12.36
CA ARG A 472 -25.23 27.15 11.15
C ARG A 472 -24.49 27.39 9.84
N GLU A 473 -23.66 28.43 9.77
CA GLU A 473 -22.90 28.76 8.57
C GLU A 473 -21.60 27.95 8.40
N PHE A 474 -21.17 27.17 9.40
CA PHE A 474 -20.00 26.26 9.31
C PHE A 474 -20.38 24.78 9.29
N GLU A 475 -21.66 24.47 9.03
CA GLU A 475 -22.15 23.12 8.77
C GLU A 475 -21.40 22.41 7.64
N ARG A 476 -20.66 23.15 6.79
CA ARG A 476 -19.79 22.56 5.77
C ARG A 476 -18.68 21.70 6.38
N LEU A 477 -18.07 22.08 7.50
CA LEU A 477 -17.01 21.28 8.11
C LEU A 477 -17.63 19.99 8.69
N LYS A 478 -17.30 18.85 8.10
CA LYS A 478 -17.82 17.53 8.51
C LYS A 478 -16.83 16.76 9.36
N HIS A 479 -15.54 16.99 9.17
CA HIS A 479 -14.50 16.31 9.90
C HIS A 479 -13.20 17.12 9.87
N LEU A 480 -12.37 16.92 10.89
CA LEU A 480 -11.01 17.43 10.98
C LEU A 480 -10.18 16.28 11.55
N GLU A 481 -9.03 16.03 10.94
CA GLU A 481 -8.11 14.96 11.33
C GLU A 481 -6.67 15.47 11.22
N VAL A 482 -5.80 14.99 12.11
CA VAL A 482 -4.36 15.26 12.07
C VAL A 482 -3.62 13.93 12.05
N GLY A 483 -2.67 13.80 11.13
CA GLY A 483 -1.90 12.58 10.97
C GLY A 483 -0.67 12.78 10.11
N ALA A 484 -0.01 11.68 9.75
CA ALA A 484 1.11 11.66 8.82
C ALA A 484 0.84 10.69 7.66
N GLN A 485 1.62 10.82 6.58
CA GLN A 485 1.47 9.98 5.38
C GLN A 485 0.08 10.08 4.75
N TRP A 486 -0.38 11.32 4.50
CA TRP A 486 -1.62 11.58 3.76
C TRP A 486 -1.52 11.00 2.33
N ASP A 487 -2.45 10.14 1.97
CA ASP A 487 -2.61 9.63 0.62
C ASP A 487 -3.63 10.52 -0.12
N PRO A 488 -3.20 11.42 -1.02
CA PRO A 488 -4.12 12.30 -1.74
C PRO A 488 -4.97 11.56 -2.80
N LYS A 489 -4.58 10.33 -3.19
CA LYS A 489 -5.32 9.53 -4.16
C LYS A 489 -6.56 8.94 -3.50
N GLU A 490 -6.40 8.33 -2.33
CA GLU A 490 -7.49 7.70 -1.57
C GLU A 490 -8.12 8.60 -0.50
N ARG A 491 -7.49 9.75 -0.22
CA ARG A 491 -7.92 10.75 0.77
C ARG A 491 -8.06 10.16 2.18
N ILE A 492 -7.04 9.42 2.59
CA ILE A 492 -6.90 8.83 3.92
C ILE A 492 -5.46 9.00 4.41
N PHE A 493 -5.23 8.92 5.72
CA PHE A 493 -3.90 8.75 6.27
C PHE A 493 -3.49 7.27 6.23
N ARG A 494 -2.28 6.97 5.75
CA ARG A 494 -1.73 5.60 5.78
C ARG A 494 -1.16 5.23 7.16
N ASN A 495 -0.85 6.22 7.99
CA ASN A 495 -0.65 6.06 9.43
C ASN A 495 -2.03 6.05 10.13
N PHE A 496 -2.75 4.92 10.06
CA PHE A 496 -4.14 4.82 10.51
C PHE A 496 -4.38 5.18 11.98
N GLY A 497 -3.45 4.83 12.87
CA GLY A 497 -3.57 5.18 14.28
C GLY A 497 -3.08 6.59 14.61
N GLY A 498 -2.52 7.34 13.65
CA GLY A 498 -1.98 8.67 13.92
C GLY A 498 -0.90 8.67 15.00
N ILE A 499 -0.10 7.59 15.10
CA ILE A 499 1.03 7.55 16.04
C ILE A 499 2.14 8.45 15.50
N LEU A 500 2.46 9.51 16.22
CA LEU A 500 3.42 10.54 15.80
C LEU A 500 4.51 10.69 16.84
N GLY A 501 5.76 10.87 16.39
CA GLY A 501 6.91 11.18 17.22
C GLY A 501 7.40 12.61 17.03
N PRO A 502 8.43 13.01 17.79
CA PRO A 502 8.97 14.37 17.77
C PRO A 502 9.56 14.81 16.42
N LEU A 503 9.93 13.86 15.55
CA LEU A 503 10.52 14.14 14.25
C LEU A 503 9.54 13.97 13.08
N ASP A 504 8.28 13.63 13.36
CA ASP A 504 7.26 13.52 12.32
C ASP A 504 6.79 14.91 11.84
N GLU A 505 6.25 14.95 10.63
CA GLU A 505 5.69 16.15 10.03
C GLU A 505 4.16 16.00 9.90
N PRO A 506 3.38 16.47 10.89
CA PRO A 506 1.94 16.29 10.89
C PRO A 506 1.24 17.14 9.83
N VAL A 507 0.15 16.62 9.30
CA VAL A 507 -0.72 17.27 8.31
C VAL A 507 -2.10 17.39 8.93
N ALA A 508 -2.72 18.57 8.83
CA ALA A 508 -4.13 18.73 9.17
C ALA A 508 -4.97 18.63 7.90
N VAL A 509 -5.99 17.79 7.94
CA VAL A 509 -6.94 17.56 6.84
C VAL A 509 -8.34 17.92 7.33
N GLN A 510 -9.04 18.75 6.56
CA GLN A 510 -10.44 19.11 6.83
C GLN A 510 -11.32 18.52 5.73
N LYS A 511 -12.43 17.91 6.12
CA LYS A 511 -13.46 17.39 5.22
C LYS A 511 -14.64 18.34 5.19
N TRP A 512 -15.08 18.70 3.99
CA TRP A 512 -16.11 19.69 3.76
C TRP A 512 -17.27 19.09 2.96
N ALA A 513 -18.50 19.52 3.28
CA ALA A 513 -19.63 19.42 2.39
C ALA A 513 -19.63 20.57 1.37
N ARG A 514 -20.37 20.40 0.28
CA ARG A 514 -20.58 21.48 -0.70
C ARG A 514 -21.37 22.63 -0.09
N GLY A 515 -21.08 23.86 -0.52
CA GLY A 515 -21.73 25.07 -0.01
C GLY A 515 -21.00 26.33 -0.47
N PRO A 516 -21.40 27.54 -0.04
CA PRO A 516 -20.76 28.78 -0.48
C PRO A 516 -19.30 28.86 -0.05
N ASN A 517 -18.50 29.63 -0.80
CA ASN A 517 -17.10 29.89 -0.48
C ASN A 517 -16.97 30.45 0.94
N LEU A 518 -15.99 29.97 1.68
CA LEU A 518 -15.66 30.49 3.00
C LEU A 518 -14.14 30.51 3.21
N THR A 519 -13.73 31.31 4.18
CA THR A 519 -12.35 31.30 4.69
C THR A 519 -12.38 30.80 6.13
N ALA A 520 -11.45 29.92 6.46
CA ALA A 520 -11.23 29.41 7.82
C ALA A 520 -9.79 29.69 8.25
N THR A 521 -9.58 30.03 9.51
CA THR A 521 -8.24 30.19 10.09
C THR A 521 -7.88 28.91 10.83
N ILE A 522 -6.73 28.32 10.52
CA ILE A 522 -6.20 27.15 11.21
C ILE A 522 -5.13 27.61 12.18
N VAL A 523 -5.17 27.10 13.42
CA VAL A 523 -4.17 27.40 14.44
C VAL A 523 -3.66 26.11 15.07
N TRP A 524 -2.33 25.95 15.11
CA TRP A 524 -1.64 24.85 15.76
C TRP A 524 -1.07 25.32 17.09
N ILE A 525 -1.38 24.60 18.17
CA ILE A 525 -1.00 24.94 19.53
C ILE A 525 -0.30 23.73 20.14
N ASP A 526 0.89 23.94 20.68
CA ASP A 526 1.69 22.88 21.27
C ASP A 526 1.31 22.59 22.74
N PRO A 527 1.88 21.55 23.38
CA PRO A 527 1.55 21.17 24.76
C PRO A 527 1.94 22.21 25.82
N ALA A 528 2.84 23.14 25.49
CA ALA A 528 3.22 24.28 26.35
C ALA A 528 2.41 25.55 26.04
N HIS A 529 1.33 25.42 25.25
CA HIS A 529 0.44 26.50 24.83
C HIS A 529 1.13 27.54 23.91
N VAL A 530 2.21 27.14 23.23
CA VAL A 530 2.86 27.95 22.19
C VAL A 530 2.08 27.79 20.89
N VAL A 531 1.70 28.92 20.27
CA VAL A 531 1.11 28.91 18.93
C VAL A 531 2.22 28.64 17.91
N ALA A 532 2.23 27.42 17.37
CA ALA A 532 3.26 26.93 16.48
C ALA A 532 3.08 27.41 15.02
N ALA A 533 1.83 27.52 14.57
CA ALA A 533 1.49 28.02 13.24
C ALA A 533 0.07 28.59 13.22
N SER A 534 -0.15 29.63 12.41
CA SER A 534 -1.48 30.14 12.08
C SER A 534 -1.54 30.53 10.60
N TYR A 535 -2.59 30.11 9.91
CA TYR A 535 -2.79 30.42 8.49
C TYR A 535 -4.27 30.33 8.10
N ASP A 536 -4.66 31.11 7.10
CA ASP A 536 -5.99 31.04 6.53
C ASP A 536 -6.04 30.05 5.36
N ILE A 537 -7.18 29.38 5.21
CA ILE A 537 -7.49 28.54 4.06
C ILE A 537 -8.78 29.03 3.40
N SER A 538 -8.78 29.04 2.06
CA SER A 538 -9.98 29.27 1.26
C SER A 538 -10.63 27.93 0.91
N VAL A 539 -11.93 27.83 1.14
CA VAL A 539 -12.71 26.61 0.89
C VAL A 539 -13.74 26.89 -0.21
N ASP A 540 -13.41 26.47 -1.43
CA ASP A 540 -14.25 26.63 -2.61
C ASP A 540 -15.56 25.84 -2.53
N VAL A 541 -16.52 26.17 -3.40
CA VAL A 541 -17.87 25.56 -3.41
C VAL A 541 -17.86 24.04 -3.49
N GLU A 542 -17.00 23.49 -4.34
CA GLU A 542 -16.88 22.06 -4.62
C GLU A 542 -15.73 21.40 -3.83
N ALA A 543 -15.06 22.13 -2.93
CA ALA A 543 -14.00 21.56 -2.11
C ALA A 543 -14.58 20.51 -1.17
N GLU A 544 -14.13 19.27 -1.31
CA GLU A 544 -14.48 18.15 -0.42
C GLU A 544 -13.42 17.96 0.69
N PHE A 545 -12.16 18.27 0.37
CA PHE A 545 -11.03 18.16 1.30
C PHE A 545 -10.08 19.33 1.10
N THR A 546 -9.61 19.89 2.21
CA THR A 546 -8.43 20.77 2.25
C THR A 546 -7.39 20.14 3.15
N GLN A 547 -6.11 20.36 2.83
CA GLN A 547 -5.00 19.82 3.60
C GLN A 547 -3.82 20.78 3.56
N TYR A 548 -3.09 20.87 4.67
CA TYR A 548 -1.85 21.62 4.74
C TYR A 548 -0.89 20.99 5.75
N LYS A 549 0.38 20.96 5.37
CA LYS A 549 1.50 20.52 6.20
C LYS A 549 2.33 21.75 6.57
N PRO A 550 2.16 22.32 7.78
CA PRO A 550 2.97 23.46 8.18
C PRO A 550 4.46 23.08 8.29
N PRO A 551 5.38 23.96 7.88
CA PRO A 551 6.82 23.71 7.97
C PRO A 551 7.32 23.98 9.40
N LEU A 552 6.87 23.15 10.34
CA LEU A 552 7.24 23.27 11.75
C LEU A 552 8.69 22.83 11.96
N GLN A 553 9.46 23.62 12.71
CA GLN A 553 10.80 23.24 13.14
C GLN A 553 10.75 22.06 14.13
N HIS A 554 11.76 21.21 14.07
CA HIS A 554 11.90 20.00 14.87
C HIS A 554 12.92 20.17 16.01
N PRO A 555 12.84 19.32 17.05
CA PRO A 555 11.77 18.34 17.29
C PRO A 555 10.48 19.00 17.78
N LEU A 556 9.33 18.42 17.42
CA LEU A 556 8.05 18.77 18.01
C LEU A 556 8.06 18.41 19.49
N ARG A 557 7.63 19.33 20.36
CA ARG A 557 7.52 19.07 21.79
C ARG A 557 6.55 17.90 22.05
N PRO A 558 6.96 16.83 22.76
CA PRO A 558 6.06 15.73 23.07
C PRO A 558 4.91 16.15 23.98
N GLY A 559 3.74 15.54 23.78
CA GLY A 559 2.52 15.79 24.55
C GLY A 559 1.30 16.05 23.68
N THR A 560 0.25 16.56 24.31
CA THR A 560 -1.04 16.85 23.65
C THR A 560 -0.96 18.15 22.87
N TRP A 561 -0.96 18.04 21.55
CA TRP A 561 -1.12 19.16 20.63
C TRP A 561 -2.59 19.42 20.33
N THR A 562 -2.91 20.65 19.98
CA THR A 562 -4.26 21.07 19.60
C THR A 562 -4.24 21.78 18.26
N VAL A 563 -5.14 21.39 17.35
CA VAL A 563 -5.42 22.13 16.12
C VAL A 563 -6.84 22.69 16.20
N ARG A 564 -6.96 24.01 16.06
CA ARG A 564 -8.24 24.72 16.02
C ARG A 564 -8.56 25.19 14.61
N VAL A 565 -9.83 25.07 14.24
CA VAL A 565 -10.42 25.74 13.08
C VAL A 565 -11.25 26.88 13.61
N LEU A 566 -10.97 28.09 13.15
CA LEU A 566 -11.63 29.31 13.56
C LEU A 566 -12.30 29.99 12.36
N ARG A 567 -13.35 30.75 12.65
CA ARG A 567 -13.94 31.71 11.70
C ARG A 567 -14.12 33.03 12.41
N LEU A 568 -13.57 34.11 11.86
CA LEU A 568 -13.62 35.43 12.49
C LEU A 568 -13.19 35.38 13.97
N TRP A 569 -12.16 34.57 14.27
CA TRP A 569 -11.64 34.29 15.62
C TRP A 569 -12.57 33.53 16.58
N GLU A 570 -13.75 33.12 16.15
CA GLU A 570 -14.61 32.19 16.88
C GLU A 570 -14.22 30.74 16.58
N ARG A 571 -14.13 29.90 17.62
CA ARG A 571 -13.81 28.48 17.47
C ARG A 571 -14.96 27.77 16.76
N VAL A 572 -14.63 27.00 15.73
CA VAL A 572 -15.55 26.14 14.99
C VAL A 572 -15.35 24.69 15.37
N ALA A 573 -14.08 24.27 15.38
CA ALA A 573 -13.70 22.91 15.66
C ALA A 573 -12.34 22.89 16.35
N GLU A 574 -12.11 21.83 17.10
CA GLU A 574 -10.86 21.55 17.78
C GLU A 574 -10.58 20.07 17.70
N ILE A 575 -9.34 19.70 17.39
CA ILE A 575 -8.88 18.32 17.54
C ILE A 575 -7.60 18.32 18.35
N GLN A 576 -7.44 17.32 19.20
CA GLN A 576 -6.20 17.05 19.89
C GLN A 576 -5.51 15.82 19.29
N PHE A 577 -4.18 15.86 19.22
CA PHE A 577 -3.38 14.73 18.80
C PHE A 577 -2.13 14.60 19.69
N LEU A 578 -1.56 13.40 19.74
CA LEU A 578 -0.39 13.12 20.56
C LEU A 578 0.88 13.15 19.72
N VAL A 579 1.85 13.95 20.13
CA VAL A 579 3.27 13.72 19.79
C VAL A 579 3.85 12.86 20.90
N THR A 580 4.05 11.58 20.62
CA THR A 580 4.47 10.57 21.59
C THR A 580 5.91 10.82 22.02
N PRO A 581 6.21 10.97 23.33
CA PRO A 581 7.59 10.95 23.79
C PRO A 581 8.20 9.58 23.45
N LEU A 582 9.38 9.57 22.85
CA LEU A 582 10.05 8.31 22.50
C LEU A 582 10.66 7.69 23.74
N ALA A 583 10.71 6.36 23.84
CA ALA A 583 11.52 5.63 24.80
C ALA A 583 12.83 5.10 24.18
N PHE A 584 12.87 5.08 22.84
CA PHE A 584 13.96 4.51 22.05
C PHE A 584 14.47 5.51 20.99
N LYS A 585 15.73 5.35 20.60
CA LYS A 585 16.37 6.01 19.45
C LYS A 585 17.26 4.99 18.75
N GLY A 586 17.00 4.72 17.47
CA GLY A 586 17.71 3.67 16.73
C GLY A 586 17.54 2.29 17.36
N GLY A 587 16.40 2.02 18.00
CA GLY A 587 16.11 0.77 18.71
C GLY A 587 16.82 0.60 20.07
N GLN A 588 17.55 1.61 20.55
CA GLN A 588 18.19 1.60 21.87
C GLN A 588 17.47 2.54 22.84
N ALA A 589 17.49 2.22 24.14
CA ALA A 589 16.88 3.07 25.16
C ALA A 589 17.57 4.44 25.22
N LEU A 590 16.78 5.50 25.41
CA LEU A 590 17.27 6.88 25.45
C LEU A 590 18.22 7.15 26.63
N GLN A 591 19.21 8.01 26.37
CA GLN A 591 20.21 8.44 27.33
C GLN A 591 20.01 9.91 27.75
N LYS A 592 20.19 10.19 29.06
CA LYS A 592 19.72 11.42 29.71
C LYS A 592 20.34 12.71 29.16
N GLU A 593 21.57 12.65 28.66
CA GLU A 593 22.28 13.84 28.16
C GLU A 593 22.31 13.87 26.64
N GLU A 594 22.60 12.73 25.99
CA GLU A 594 22.73 12.64 24.54
C GLU A 594 21.40 12.84 23.80
N ASP A 595 20.29 12.41 24.40
CA ASP A 595 19.01 12.33 23.69
C ASP A 595 17.93 13.29 24.18
N SER A 596 18.20 14.04 25.26
CA SER A 596 17.22 14.97 25.85
C SER A 596 16.68 16.01 24.87
N TRP A 597 17.47 16.36 23.84
CA TRP A 597 17.07 17.28 22.78
C TRP A 597 15.81 16.80 22.05
N LEU A 598 15.59 15.48 21.90
CA LEU A 598 14.42 14.92 21.21
C LEU A 598 13.09 15.31 21.86
N HIS A 599 13.10 15.63 23.16
CA HIS A 599 11.90 15.95 23.93
C HIS A 599 11.81 17.43 24.36
N ALA A 600 12.83 18.24 24.07
CA ALA A 600 12.89 19.64 24.50
C ALA A 600 11.96 20.59 23.70
N GLY A 601 11.55 20.18 22.50
CA GLY A 601 10.94 21.07 21.51
C GLY A 601 12.00 21.76 20.63
N PRO A 602 11.59 22.64 19.69
CA PRO A 602 12.52 23.27 18.78
C PRO A 602 13.38 24.31 19.51
N PRO A 603 14.60 24.59 19.02
CA PRO A 603 15.47 25.61 19.59
C PRO A 603 14.75 26.95 19.76
N GLY A 604 14.87 27.54 20.94
CA GLY A 604 14.24 28.83 21.25
C GLY A 604 12.71 28.82 21.33
N ASN A 605 12.05 27.66 21.31
CA ASN A 605 10.59 27.50 21.27
C ASN A 605 9.93 28.09 20.02
N LEU A 606 10.69 28.20 18.92
CA LEU A 606 10.21 28.75 17.66
C LEU A 606 9.94 27.62 16.67
N TYR A 607 8.67 27.40 16.34
CA TYR A 607 8.28 26.42 15.33
C TYR A 607 8.32 26.99 13.90
N MET A 608 8.28 28.31 13.76
CA MET A 608 8.37 29.03 12.48
C MET A 608 9.19 30.31 12.70
N ASP A 609 9.74 30.86 11.61
CA ASP A 609 10.47 32.13 11.64
C ASP A 609 9.59 33.30 12.11
N GLN A 610 8.27 33.19 11.91
CA GLN A 610 7.28 34.14 12.38
C GLN A 610 6.79 33.78 13.79
N GLY A 611 6.88 34.72 14.73
CA GLY A 611 6.31 34.57 16.07
C GLY A 611 4.80 34.87 16.12
N PHE A 612 4.05 34.08 16.89
CA PHE A 612 2.59 34.20 17.03
C PHE A 612 2.14 34.59 18.44
N GLU A 613 3.03 35.14 19.28
CA GLU A 613 2.75 35.43 20.70
C GLU A 613 1.54 36.35 20.92
N GLN A 614 1.28 37.26 19.99
CA GLN A 614 0.13 38.17 20.04
C GLN A 614 -1.22 37.43 20.01
N LEU A 615 -1.27 36.23 19.41
CA LEU A 615 -2.48 35.42 19.34
C LEU A 615 -2.83 34.75 20.68
N ASN A 616 -1.89 34.66 21.62
CA ASN A 616 -2.14 34.03 22.92
C ASN A 616 -3.28 34.73 23.68
N GLN A 617 -3.34 36.06 23.61
CA GLN A 617 -4.41 36.84 24.25
C GLN A 617 -5.76 36.65 23.54
N VAL A 618 -5.75 36.66 22.20
CA VAL A 618 -6.94 36.48 21.37
C VAL A 618 -7.55 35.09 21.58
N LEU A 619 -6.70 34.06 21.66
CA LEU A 619 -7.08 32.66 21.81
C LEU A 619 -7.29 32.24 23.28
N LYS A 620 -7.12 33.18 24.23
CA LYS A 620 -7.25 32.98 25.68
C LYS A 620 -6.40 31.82 26.20
N LEU A 621 -5.15 31.72 25.75
CA LEU A 621 -4.22 30.67 26.17
C LEU A 621 -3.53 31.09 27.49
N SER A 622 -4.03 30.60 28.62
CA SER A 622 -3.50 30.88 29.96
C SER A 622 -2.82 29.63 30.56
N ALA A 623 -1.49 29.53 30.49
CA ALA A 623 -0.62 28.63 31.30
C ALA A 623 0.86 28.51 30.82
N GLY A 624 1.33 29.32 29.86
CA GLY A 624 2.61 29.10 29.16
C GLY A 624 3.84 28.81 30.04
N PRO A 625 4.17 29.61 31.08
CA PRO A 625 5.41 29.43 31.84
C PRO A 625 5.47 28.11 32.64
N GLN A 626 4.40 27.74 33.33
CA GLN A 626 4.36 26.50 34.12
C GLN A 626 4.37 25.26 33.23
N ALA A 627 3.66 25.31 32.10
CA ALA A 627 3.64 24.22 31.13
C ALA A 627 5.02 24.02 30.48
N LEU A 628 5.74 25.11 30.20
CA LEU A 628 7.10 25.07 29.65
C LEU A 628 8.11 24.50 30.66
N GLU A 629 8.02 24.88 31.94
CA GLU A 629 8.88 24.32 33.00
C GLU A 629 8.66 22.81 33.15
N LEU A 630 7.40 22.36 33.13
CA LEU A 630 7.07 20.93 33.14
C LEU A 630 7.61 20.21 31.91
N ALA A 631 7.49 20.79 30.72
CA ALA A 631 8.04 20.23 29.49
C ALA A 631 9.56 20.09 29.56
N GLN A 632 10.26 21.10 30.07
CA GLN A 632 11.71 21.07 30.27
C GLN A 632 12.10 19.96 31.25
N ARG A 633 11.37 19.79 32.35
CA ARG A 633 11.61 18.70 33.31
C ARG A 633 11.38 17.32 32.67
N ASN A 634 10.31 17.17 31.89
CA ASN A 634 9.99 15.91 31.21
C ASN A 634 11.03 15.55 30.14
N SER A 635 11.65 16.54 29.49
CA SER A 635 12.70 16.31 28.48
C SER A 635 13.93 15.57 28.99
N GLN A 636 14.13 15.55 30.31
CA GLN A 636 15.28 14.93 30.98
C GLN A 636 14.95 13.54 31.55
N LEU A 637 13.74 13.02 31.33
CA LEU A 637 13.33 11.71 31.81
C LEU A 637 13.94 10.60 30.95
N VAL A 638 14.38 9.54 31.60
CA VAL A 638 14.85 8.29 30.96
C VAL A 638 14.39 7.08 31.79
N GLY A 639 14.52 5.89 31.22
CA GLY A 639 14.18 4.63 31.88
C GLY A 639 12.73 4.61 32.36
N ARG A 640 12.50 4.10 33.58
CA ARG A 640 11.14 3.88 34.09
C ARG A 640 10.29 5.14 34.18
N LEU A 641 10.89 6.28 34.56
CA LEU A 641 10.16 7.54 34.67
C LEU A 641 9.69 8.05 33.31
N LEU A 642 10.48 7.80 32.26
CA LEU A 642 10.09 8.09 30.88
C LEU A 642 9.00 7.13 30.41
N GLU A 643 9.12 5.83 30.67
CA GLU A 643 8.06 4.85 30.36
C GLU A 643 6.72 5.24 30.99
N ASP A 644 6.74 5.69 32.26
CA ASP A 644 5.51 6.12 32.92
C ASP A 644 4.95 7.42 32.33
N TRP A 645 5.80 8.32 31.81
CA TRP A 645 5.33 9.48 31.05
C TRP A 645 4.71 9.06 29.71
N VAL A 646 5.36 8.18 28.96
CA VAL A 646 4.84 7.59 27.72
C VAL A 646 3.47 6.96 27.96
N ASP A 647 3.35 6.10 28.97
CA ASP A 647 2.10 5.38 29.27
C ASP A 647 0.98 6.34 29.67
N ARG A 648 1.27 7.37 30.47
CA ARG A 648 0.27 8.41 30.80
C ARG A 648 -0.15 9.21 29.57
N SER A 649 0.80 9.56 28.70
CA SER A 649 0.52 10.30 27.47
C SER A 649 -0.33 9.47 26.50
N ILE A 650 -0.01 8.19 26.30
CA ILE A 650 -0.77 7.31 25.41
C ILE A 650 -2.16 7.03 25.96
N ARG A 651 -2.30 6.80 27.28
CA ARG A 651 -3.60 6.57 27.94
C ARG A 651 -4.61 7.73 27.75
N ALA A 652 -4.15 8.94 27.45
CA ALA A 652 -5.03 10.07 27.17
C ALA A 652 -5.71 10.03 25.79
N PHE A 653 -5.19 9.20 24.87
CA PHE A 653 -5.66 9.08 23.49
C PHE A 653 -6.05 7.64 23.11
N TRP A 654 -5.71 6.67 23.95
CA TRP A 654 -5.89 5.26 23.69
C TRP A 654 -6.47 4.55 24.89
N LEU A 655 -7.43 3.66 24.62
CA LEU A 655 -8.02 2.76 25.60
C LEU A 655 -7.53 1.34 25.37
N THR A 656 -7.46 0.58 26.45
CA THR A 656 -7.38 -0.89 26.37
C THR A 656 -8.78 -1.43 26.14
N GLY A 657 -8.96 -2.20 25.07
CA GLY A 657 -10.15 -2.99 24.83
C GLY A 657 -10.08 -4.31 25.58
N ASP A 658 -10.31 -5.40 24.85
CA ASP A 658 -10.16 -6.74 25.38
C ASP A 658 -8.72 -7.27 25.30
N MET A 659 -8.47 -8.30 26.10
CA MET A 659 -7.23 -9.07 26.09
C MET A 659 -7.53 -10.55 25.98
N CYS A 660 -6.61 -11.29 25.37
CA CYS A 660 -6.71 -12.74 25.27
C CYS A 660 -5.32 -13.37 25.37
N THR A 661 -5.29 -14.69 25.55
CA THR A 661 -4.06 -15.50 25.57
C THR A 661 -4.07 -16.53 24.45
N THR A 662 -2.90 -16.87 23.91
CA THR A 662 -2.80 -17.92 22.89
C THR A 662 -2.81 -19.33 23.48
N ALA A 663 -2.59 -19.47 24.79
CA ALA A 663 -2.53 -20.74 25.52
C ALA A 663 -3.50 -20.73 26.71
N SER A 664 -3.49 -21.76 27.56
CA SER A 664 -4.25 -21.76 28.80
C SER A 664 -3.66 -20.76 29.80
N SER A 665 -4.51 -19.91 30.39
CA SER A 665 -4.15 -18.97 31.46
C SER A 665 -4.92 -19.29 32.75
N LEU A 666 -4.31 -18.98 33.91
CA LEU A 666 -5.00 -19.01 35.20
C LEU A 666 -5.74 -17.70 35.51
N CYS A 667 -5.52 -16.63 34.74
CA CYS A 667 -6.27 -15.39 34.91
C CYS A 667 -7.70 -15.58 34.38
N PRO A 668 -8.74 -15.48 35.23
CA PRO A 668 -10.13 -15.77 34.84
C PRO A 668 -10.67 -14.83 33.75
N SER A 669 -10.10 -13.63 33.61
CA SER A 669 -10.48 -12.68 32.56
C SER A 669 -9.80 -12.89 31.22
N LEU A 670 -8.83 -13.80 31.12
CA LEU A 670 -8.16 -14.10 29.85
C LEU A 670 -8.76 -15.34 29.20
N GLY A 671 -9.62 -15.10 28.20
CA GLY A 671 -10.08 -16.13 27.29
C GLY A 671 -9.03 -16.47 26.21
N PRO A 672 -9.18 -17.63 25.53
CA PRO A 672 -8.31 -17.98 24.42
C PRO A 672 -8.59 -17.09 23.20
N CYS A 673 -7.54 -16.58 22.55
CA CYS A 673 -7.65 -15.63 21.43
C CYS A 673 -8.50 -16.14 20.26
N TYR A 674 -8.42 -17.43 19.94
CA TYR A 674 -9.19 -18.03 18.84
C TYR A 674 -10.71 -18.04 19.07
N LYS A 675 -11.20 -17.82 20.29
CA LYS A 675 -12.63 -17.68 20.60
C LYS A 675 -13.11 -16.23 20.59
N SER A 676 -12.21 -15.26 20.50
CA SER A 676 -12.59 -13.85 20.42
C SER A 676 -13.19 -13.52 19.04
N THR A 677 -13.77 -12.33 18.92
CA THR A 677 -14.31 -11.80 17.66
C THR A 677 -13.39 -10.78 16.98
N TRP A 678 -12.32 -10.39 17.67
CA TRP A 678 -11.43 -9.30 17.28
C TRP A 678 -9.99 -9.74 17.06
N SER A 679 -9.53 -10.86 17.63
CA SER A 679 -8.16 -11.33 17.42
C SER A 679 -7.95 -11.82 15.99
N PRO A 680 -6.78 -11.59 15.36
CA PRO A 680 -6.42 -12.23 14.10
C PRO A 680 -6.33 -13.76 14.22
N LEU A 681 -6.30 -14.33 15.43
CA LEU A 681 -6.35 -15.79 15.64
C LEU A 681 -7.78 -16.33 15.66
N SER A 682 -8.79 -15.46 15.66
CA SER A 682 -10.18 -15.89 15.49
C SER A 682 -10.42 -16.41 14.06
N PRO A 683 -11.40 -17.30 13.86
CA PRO A 683 -11.73 -17.82 12.53
C PRO A 683 -12.04 -16.70 11.55
N ASP A 684 -11.44 -16.77 10.36
CA ASP A 684 -11.65 -15.83 9.26
C ASP A 684 -11.93 -16.60 7.94
N PRO A 685 -13.10 -17.25 7.82
CA PRO A 685 -13.37 -18.19 6.73
C PRO A 685 -13.30 -17.59 5.32
N LYS A 686 -13.40 -16.26 5.19
CA LYS A 686 -13.25 -15.58 3.89
C LYS A 686 -11.80 -15.52 3.40
N SER A 687 -10.81 -15.59 4.29
CA SER A 687 -9.39 -15.60 3.94
C SER A 687 -8.69 -16.94 4.19
N GLU A 688 -9.34 -17.87 4.89
CA GLU A 688 -8.85 -19.24 5.07
C GLU A 688 -8.91 -20.06 3.78
N LEU A 689 -7.84 -20.81 3.51
CA LEU A 689 -7.70 -21.69 2.35
C LEU A 689 -7.88 -23.15 2.81
N GLY A 690 -8.95 -23.80 2.33
CA GLY A 690 -9.33 -25.17 2.72
C GLY A 690 -9.01 -26.23 1.65
N PRO A 691 -9.40 -27.49 1.87
CA PRO A 691 -9.20 -28.55 0.87
C PRO A 691 -9.94 -28.24 -0.44
N VAL A 692 -9.42 -28.76 -1.54
CA VAL A 692 -10.07 -28.70 -2.86
C VAL A 692 -11.37 -29.50 -2.82
N LYS A 693 -12.47 -28.86 -3.22
CA LYS A 693 -13.81 -29.47 -3.29
C LYS A 693 -13.94 -30.34 -4.54
N SER A 694 -15.03 -31.10 -4.65
CA SER A 694 -15.29 -32.00 -5.78
C SER A 694 -15.42 -31.31 -7.14
N ASP A 695 -15.72 -30.01 -7.15
CA ASP A 695 -15.78 -29.17 -8.35
C ASP A 695 -14.43 -28.52 -8.70
N GLY A 696 -13.34 -28.90 -8.01
CA GLY A 696 -12.00 -28.37 -8.23
C GLY A 696 -11.74 -26.98 -7.63
N ARG A 697 -12.71 -26.40 -6.91
CA ARG A 697 -12.65 -25.05 -6.33
C ARG A 697 -12.38 -25.10 -4.81
N ILE A 698 -12.04 -23.95 -4.24
CA ILE A 698 -11.87 -23.76 -2.77
C ILE A 698 -12.71 -22.61 -2.19
N ARG A 699 -13.24 -21.70 -3.03
CA ARG A 699 -14.34 -20.78 -2.68
C ARG A 699 -15.64 -21.54 -2.67
#